data_AF-A0A9Q8Y345-F1
#
_entry.id   AF-A0A9Q8Y345-F1
#
_cell.length_a   1.000
_cell.length_b   1.000
_cell.length_c   1.000
_cell.angle_alpha   90.00
_cell.angle_beta   90.00
_cell.angle_gamma   90.00
#
_symmetry.space_group_name_H-M   'P 1'
#
loop_
_entity.id
_entity.type
_entity.pdbx_description
1 polymer ?
#
loop_
_entity_poly.entity_id
_entity_poly.type
_entity_poly.pdbx_seq_one_letter_code
_entity_poly.pdbx_strand_id
1 'polypeptide(L)'
;MNKLNDLRKLENLGKEIHYFEKMLKENDSSAHLKKYYKEILQEINEEVRSLKKTLNVSVVENKITTYNGLNELFEAFPENRRRKVNKIMQRGDYFNLVYNLKEERMSIQKKNEIVYSAIPYDTGRNYIQRAAILTLLYPDSTKEYLIRHKTNLIKYIKQSLWESKKSSSLQVKKTSDLAEKYYNEIFEQPIFMMQVLGRMLQHDETGPLSANLAGKFLYDINLNTGITGYLVEFLKFVIETTRELPVATDGERVTLIENFKNNELTNSIYGQVYLSSYSNLDLKLLPERTQIEINKELMTIDNYVQDTTAPMLRSQVGTALQKVRKNYIAHSIHPSILEPMFNNVLPTHNNNLINVVSDIHSRDSSLPFQNNNFNILAGDISDSNAKDDNIKGLIVIGNHELSDIVKLNNNDDFNRFKISFQEKIFQAGKGGDFKKIEKFFESHASEINEFLYDKQLNDFDDFRELFWFKLLLLYPDASWPYIPVGDNPFYEVVKNKLANHFPKMSILNNEDLYYKGIRYVGLTVPVALVKRKTEAQKFMCSALKKVFDQDSTTPTVIVSHAPLFNELSMLSPKSKSYNSDNKCSLEELQNIFEKNNIIGVIHGHHHIPASKGREKIVDFAGKKLFVVCSIYSKINTGLELKNLINRNKKENQVKHFESNKKALVVKKEVNIYDYNTPIEEIPNLYREMKGEKLKFTVEKTIKGKRYRKRFDKINLAIDYLNELNQSTSIK
;
A
#
# COMPACT_ATOMS: atom_id res chain seq x y z
N MET A 1 1.52 24.23 -2.89
CA MET A 1 1.18 23.09 -2.00
C MET A 1 -0.10 22.36 -2.43
N ASN A 2 -1.27 23.02 -2.54
CA ASN A 2 -2.53 22.39 -3.02
C ASN A 2 -2.36 21.65 -4.36
N LYS A 3 -1.67 22.28 -5.33
CA LYS A 3 -1.38 21.67 -6.63
C LYS A 3 -0.73 20.28 -6.54
N LEU A 4 0.27 20.04 -5.69
CA LEU A 4 0.97 18.74 -5.61
C LEU A 4 0.10 17.63 -4.98
N ASN A 5 -0.75 17.99 -4.01
CA ASN A 5 -1.71 17.07 -3.40
C ASN A 5 -2.90 16.77 -4.33
N ASP A 6 -3.44 17.79 -4.99
CA ASP A 6 -4.50 17.66 -5.98
C ASP A 6 -4.02 16.86 -7.20
N LEU A 7 -2.74 16.98 -7.55
CA LEU A 7 -2.06 16.18 -8.56
C LEU A 7 -1.98 14.70 -8.21
N ARG A 8 -1.57 14.37 -6.98
CA ARG A 8 -1.60 12.98 -6.49
C ARG A 8 -3.01 12.40 -6.52
N LYS A 9 -4.03 13.20 -6.19
CA LYS A 9 -5.44 12.77 -6.23
C LYS A 9 -5.86 12.45 -7.67
N LEU A 10 -5.56 13.33 -8.61
CA LEU A 10 -5.75 13.13 -10.04
C LEU A 10 -5.04 11.85 -10.53
N GLU A 11 -3.78 11.62 -10.16
CA GLU A 11 -2.97 10.44 -10.51
C GLU A 11 -3.60 9.10 -10.05
N ASN A 12 -4.33 9.12 -8.94
CA ASN A 12 -5.06 7.97 -8.43
C ASN A 12 -6.37 7.74 -9.19
N LEU A 13 -7.09 8.80 -9.54
CA LEU A 13 -8.29 8.72 -10.38
C LEU A 13 -7.97 8.20 -11.80
N GLY A 14 -6.81 8.55 -12.37
CA GLY A 14 -6.36 8.01 -13.67
C GLY A 14 -6.08 6.50 -13.63
N LYS A 15 -5.54 5.98 -12.52
CA LYS A 15 -5.40 4.53 -12.28
C LYS A 15 -6.77 3.84 -12.26
N GLU A 16 -7.76 4.50 -11.68
CA GLU A 16 -9.13 4.01 -11.60
C GLU A 16 -9.81 3.98 -12.97
N ILE A 17 -9.75 5.06 -13.75
CA ILE A 17 -10.30 5.10 -15.12
C ILE A 17 -9.77 3.93 -15.94
N HIS A 18 -8.43 3.81 -16.06
CA HIS A 18 -7.81 2.74 -16.85
C HIS A 18 -8.28 1.34 -16.42
N TYR A 19 -8.45 1.11 -15.12
CA TYR A 19 -9.00 -0.14 -14.61
C TYR A 19 -10.45 -0.38 -15.10
N PHE A 20 -11.35 0.61 -15.01
CA PHE A 20 -12.75 0.43 -15.41
C PHE A 20 -12.93 0.23 -16.89
N GLU A 21 -12.07 0.85 -17.68
CA GLU A 21 -12.15 0.70 -19.10
C GLU A 21 -11.58 -0.63 -19.60
N LYS A 22 -10.56 -1.16 -18.91
CA LYS A 22 -10.11 -2.54 -19.10
C LYS A 22 -11.25 -3.51 -18.78
N MET A 23 -11.97 -3.30 -17.67
CA MET A 23 -13.13 -4.11 -17.30
C MET A 23 -14.29 -3.99 -18.31
N LEU A 24 -14.48 -2.82 -18.95
CA LEU A 24 -15.45 -2.62 -20.05
C LEU A 24 -15.11 -3.43 -21.30
N LYS A 25 -13.82 -3.49 -21.66
CA LYS A 25 -13.32 -4.25 -22.81
C LYS A 25 -13.35 -5.76 -22.56
N GLU A 26 -13.01 -6.21 -21.36
CA GLU A 26 -12.93 -7.64 -21.02
C GLU A 26 -14.31 -8.29 -20.79
N ASN A 27 -15.37 -7.51 -20.55
CA ASN A 27 -16.72 -8.01 -20.23
C ASN A 27 -17.76 -7.71 -21.33
N ASP A 28 -17.43 -8.01 -22.58
CA ASP A 28 -18.25 -7.63 -23.75
C ASP A 28 -19.61 -8.35 -23.87
N SER A 29 -19.84 -9.40 -23.06
CA SER A 29 -21.03 -10.26 -23.10
C SER A 29 -22.11 -9.94 -22.06
N SER A 30 -21.89 -8.97 -21.16
CA SER A 30 -22.86 -8.61 -20.10
C SER A 30 -23.31 -7.16 -20.22
N ALA A 31 -24.50 -6.94 -20.78
CA ALA A 31 -25.09 -5.61 -20.97
C ALA A 31 -25.21 -4.82 -19.65
N HIS A 32 -25.48 -5.49 -18.54
CA HIS A 32 -25.55 -4.88 -17.21
C HIS A 32 -24.18 -4.41 -16.72
N LEU A 33 -23.13 -5.24 -16.84
CA LEU A 33 -21.76 -4.84 -16.46
C LEU A 33 -21.26 -3.69 -17.33
N LYS A 34 -21.58 -3.71 -18.64
CA LYS A 34 -21.24 -2.64 -19.57
C LYS A 34 -21.93 -1.33 -19.22
N LYS A 35 -23.20 -1.36 -18.80
CA LYS A 35 -23.92 -0.19 -18.30
C LYS A 35 -23.32 0.35 -16.99
N TYR A 36 -23.07 -0.54 -16.03
CA TYR A 36 -22.51 -0.19 -14.73
C TYR A 36 -21.10 0.41 -14.83
N TYR A 37 -20.21 -0.20 -15.62
CA TYR A 37 -18.88 0.37 -15.84
C TYR A 37 -18.96 1.70 -16.58
N LYS A 38 -19.90 1.89 -17.52
CA LYS A 38 -20.13 3.19 -18.17
C LYS A 38 -20.58 4.26 -17.17
N GLU A 39 -21.49 3.95 -16.24
CA GLU A 39 -21.98 4.87 -15.21
C GLU A 39 -20.85 5.31 -14.27
N ILE A 40 -20.02 4.37 -13.82
CA ILE A 40 -18.88 4.72 -12.96
C ILE A 40 -17.78 5.45 -13.74
N LEU A 41 -17.55 5.06 -15.00
CA LEU A 41 -16.65 5.81 -15.87
C LEU A 41 -17.15 7.25 -15.99
N GLN A 42 -18.46 7.47 -16.09
CA GLN A 42 -19.07 8.78 -16.13
C GLN A 42 -18.84 9.55 -14.82
N GLU A 43 -19.09 8.97 -13.65
CA GLU A 43 -18.85 9.61 -12.34
C GLU A 43 -17.37 9.97 -12.12
N ILE A 44 -16.45 9.04 -12.41
CA ILE A 44 -15.02 9.31 -12.29
C ILE A 44 -14.62 10.39 -13.30
N ASN A 45 -15.17 10.35 -14.52
CA ASN A 45 -14.94 11.41 -15.51
C ASN A 45 -15.53 12.76 -15.08
N GLU A 46 -16.62 12.80 -14.32
CA GLU A 46 -17.19 14.02 -13.75
C GLU A 46 -16.35 14.57 -12.59
N GLU A 47 -15.88 13.72 -11.67
CA GLU A 47 -14.97 14.10 -10.59
C GLU A 47 -13.63 14.59 -11.16
N VAL A 48 -13.13 13.88 -12.19
CA VAL A 48 -12.00 14.30 -13.00
C VAL A 48 -12.29 15.63 -13.68
N ARG A 49 -13.44 15.84 -14.35
CA ARG A 49 -13.83 17.13 -14.95
C ARG A 49 -13.87 18.27 -13.92
N SER A 50 -14.35 17.99 -12.71
CA SER A 50 -14.42 18.97 -11.61
C SER A 50 -13.04 19.35 -11.08
N LEU A 51 -12.18 18.36 -10.82
CA LEU A 51 -10.77 18.58 -10.47
C LEU A 51 -10.03 19.28 -11.61
N LYS A 52 -10.23 18.85 -12.85
CA LYS A 52 -9.72 19.46 -14.08
C LYS A 52 -10.12 20.93 -14.21
N LYS A 53 -11.37 21.29 -13.89
CA LYS A 53 -11.86 22.67 -13.94
C LYS A 53 -11.25 23.53 -12.83
N THR A 54 -11.06 22.95 -11.65
CA THR A 54 -10.44 23.62 -10.50
C THR A 54 -8.94 23.84 -10.71
N LEU A 55 -8.30 22.93 -11.44
CA LEU A 55 -6.86 22.91 -11.66
C LEU A 55 -6.46 23.47 -13.05
N ASN A 56 -7.41 23.61 -13.98
CA ASN A 56 -7.23 23.99 -15.39
C ASN A 56 -6.45 22.94 -16.23
N VAL A 57 -6.99 21.71 -16.36
CA VAL A 57 -6.24 20.49 -16.77
C VAL A 57 -7.03 19.56 -17.70
N SER A 58 -6.34 18.77 -18.55
CA SER A 58 -6.83 17.54 -19.21
C SER A 58 -6.19 16.27 -18.59
N VAL A 59 -6.79 15.09 -18.70
CA VAL A 59 -6.27 13.82 -18.15
C VAL A 59 -6.00 12.97 -19.36
N VAL A 60 -4.79 12.47 -19.48
CA VAL A 60 -4.47 11.45 -20.47
C VAL A 60 -4.69 10.10 -19.82
N GLU A 61 -5.62 9.34 -20.36
CA GLU A 61 -5.87 7.97 -19.93
C GLU A 61 -4.65 7.10 -20.27
N ASN A 62 -4.29 6.19 -19.36
CA ASN A 62 -3.21 5.23 -19.56
C ASN A 62 -3.67 4.08 -20.48
N LYS A 63 -4.52 4.39 -21.45
CA LYS A 63 -5.10 3.44 -22.37
C LYS A 63 -4.28 3.48 -23.63
N ILE A 64 -3.81 2.31 -24.04
CA ILE A 64 -3.20 2.15 -25.34
C ILE A 64 -4.32 1.64 -26.24
N THR A 65 -4.82 2.51 -27.11
CA THR A 65 -5.79 2.07 -28.10
C THR A 65 -5.24 2.07 -29.52
N THR A 66 -4.22 2.89 -29.83
CA THR A 66 -3.85 3.14 -31.23
C THR A 66 -2.38 3.48 -31.53
N TYR A 67 -1.37 3.11 -30.72
CA TYR A 67 0.03 3.24 -31.17
C TYR A 67 0.36 2.15 -32.19
N ASN A 68 0.15 2.46 -33.47
CA ASN A 68 0.38 1.54 -34.59
C ASN A 68 1.85 1.05 -34.70
N GLY A 69 2.81 1.77 -34.10
CA GLY A 69 4.23 1.42 -34.11
C GLY A 69 4.70 0.45 -33.00
N LEU A 70 3.79 -0.07 -32.14
CA LEU A 70 4.22 -0.96 -31.03
C LEU A 70 4.89 -2.23 -31.55
N ASN A 71 4.37 -2.78 -32.65
CA ASN A 71 4.94 -3.97 -33.27
C ASN A 71 6.32 -3.68 -33.86
N GLU A 72 6.51 -2.52 -34.49
CA GLU A 72 7.80 -2.09 -35.03
C GLU A 72 8.85 -1.97 -33.91
N LEU A 73 8.48 -1.35 -32.78
CA LEU A 73 9.35 -1.28 -31.59
C LEU A 73 9.66 -2.67 -31.01
N PHE A 74 8.71 -3.60 -31.03
CA PHE A 74 8.96 -4.97 -30.57
C PHE A 74 9.89 -5.73 -31.51
N GLU A 75 9.74 -5.54 -32.81
CA GLU A 75 10.56 -6.17 -33.85
C GLU A 75 12.00 -5.66 -33.87
N ALA A 76 12.23 -4.41 -33.45
CA ALA A 76 13.55 -3.83 -33.29
C ALA A 76 14.47 -4.61 -32.32
N PHE A 77 13.89 -5.43 -31.43
CA PHE A 77 14.65 -6.25 -30.47
C PHE A 77 14.41 -7.75 -30.66
N PRO A 78 15.36 -8.52 -31.22
CA PRO A 78 15.18 -9.94 -31.54
C PRO A 78 14.77 -10.83 -30.36
N GLU A 79 15.17 -10.49 -29.14
CA GLU A 79 14.83 -11.25 -27.92
C GLU A 79 13.33 -11.21 -27.62
N ASN A 80 12.62 -10.19 -28.10
CA ASN A 80 11.17 -10.08 -27.96
C ASN A 80 10.45 -11.23 -28.67
N ARG A 81 11.03 -11.83 -29.72
CA ARG A 81 10.44 -13.00 -30.40
C ARG A 81 10.24 -14.18 -29.43
N ARG A 82 11.11 -14.33 -28.43
CA ARG A 82 11.06 -15.40 -27.42
C ARG A 82 10.29 -14.99 -26.16
N ARG A 83 10.14 -13.69 -25.89
CA ARG A 83 9.45 -13.17 -24.70
C ARG A 83 7.95 -13.07 -24.95
N LYS A 84 7.15 -13.80 -24.16
CA LYS A 84 5.68 -13.81 -24.32
C LYS A 84 4.96 -12.62 -23.72
N VAL A 85 5.50 -12.02 -22.65
CA VAL A 85 4.77 -11.04 -21.83
C VAL A 85 5.53 -9.73 -21.69
N ASN A 86 6.82 -9.76 -21.36
CA ASN A 86 7.63 -8.56 -21.13
C ASN A 86 8.46 -8.19 -22.36
N LYS A 87 7.89 -7.39 -23.27
CA LYS A 87 8.53 -6.92 -24.50
C LYS A 87 9.38 -5.68 -24.22
N ILE A 88 10.62 -5.65 -24.69
CA ILE A 88 11.49 -4.49 -24.62
C ILE A 88 11.04 -3.47 -25.67
N MET A 89 10.83 -2.22 -25.26
CA MET A 89 10.51 -1.09 -26.14
C MET A 89 11.70 -0.17 -26.38
N GLN A 90 12.58 -0.04 -25.39
CA GLN A 90 13.83 0.70 -25.50
C GLN A 90 14.88 0.07 -24.59
N ARG A 91 16.13 0.10 -25.04
CA ARG A 91 17.28 -0.49 -24.37
C ARG A 91 18.31 0.60 -24.12
N GLY A 92 18.53 0.95 -22.88
CA GLY A 92 19.71 1.71 -22.46
C GLY A 92 20.78 0.77 -21.93
N ASP A 93 21.90 1.30 -21.48
CA ASP A 93 23.01 0.50 -20.92
C ASP A 93 22.61 -0.17 -19.61
N TYR A 94 21.91 0.55 -18.74
CA TYR A 94 21.55 0.10 -17.39
C TYR A 94 20.05 -0.20 -17.21
N PHE A 95 19.19 0.44 -17.99
CA PHE A 95 17.74 0.32 -17.88
C PHE A 95 17.11 -0.12 -19.20
N ASN A 96 15.96 -0.77 -19.12
CA ASN A 96 15.12 -1.05 -20.27
C ASN A 96 13.72 -0.50 -20.01
N LEU A 97 13.09 0.06 -21.04
CA LEU A 97 11.65 0.29 -21.05
C LEU A 97 10.99 -1.01 -21.51
N VAL A 98 10.11 -1.55 -20.68
CA VAL A 98 9.48 -2.85 -20.92
C VAL A 98 7.97 -2.71 -20.89
N TYR A 99 7.33 -3.25 -21.91
CA TYR A 99 5.88 -3.42 -22.02
C TYR A 99 5.45 -4.82 -21.60
N ASN A 100 4.55 -4.90 -20.63
CA ASN A 100 3.89 -6.14 -20.22
C ASN A 100 2.58 -6.31 -21.00
N LEU A 101 2.56 -7.25 -21.95
CA LEU A 101 1.40 -7.55 -22.82
C LEU A 101 0.17 -8.06 -22.06
N LYS A 102 0.35 -8.70 -20.89
CA LYS A 102 -0.78 -9.22 -20.10
C LYS A 102 -1.42 -8.14 -19.26
N GLU A 103 -0.59 -7.25 -18.72
CA GLU A 103 -1.02 -6.16 -17.86
C GLU A 103 -1.36 -4.89 -18.63
N GLU A 104 -0.96 -4.82 -19.91
CA GLU A 104 -1.03 -3.65 -20.79
C GLU A 104 -0.31 -2.43 -20.20
N ARG A 105 0.85 -2.66 -19.58
CA ARG A 105 1.57 -1.63 -18.82
C ARG A 105 3.03 -1.53 -19.19
N MET A 106 3.55 -0.30 -19.19
CA MET A 106 4.97 -0.02 -19.31
C MET A 106 5.62 0.14 -17.94
N SER A 107 6.87 -0.29 -17.85
CA SER A 107 7.71 -0.11 -16.67
C SER A 107 9.16 0.07 -17.06
N ILE A 108 9.90 0.85 -16.29
CA ILE A 108 11.36 0.96 -16.41
C ILE A 108 11.97 -0.13 -15.54
N GLN A 109 12.70 -1.05 -16.16
CA GLN A 109 13.32 -2.18 -15.48
C GLN A 109 14.84 -2.03 -15.49
N LYS A 110 15.46 -2.16 -14.31
CA LYS A 110 16.92 -2.27 -14.18
C LYS A 110 17.43 -3.56 -14.83
N LYS A 111 18.61 -3.52 -15.43
CA LYS A 111 19.33 -4.73 -15.83
C LYS A 111 19.99 -5.41 -14.62
N ASN A 112 20.14 -6.74 -14.68
CA ASN A 112 20.66 -7.57 -13.59
C ASN A 112 22.10 -7.25 -13.17
N GLU A 113 22.84 -6.50 -13.97
CA GLU A 113 24.23 -6.16 -13.73
C GLU A 113 24.36 -5.06 -12.67
N ILE A 114 23.29 -4.32 -12.38
CA ILE A 114 23.29 -3.21 -11.44
C ILE A 114 23.40 -3.66 -9.96
N VAL A 115 24.49 -3.26 -9.31
CA VAL A 115 24.89 -3.45 -7.91
C VAL A 115 25.04 -2.07 -7.29
N TYR A 116 24.01 -1.60 -6.59
CA TYR A 116 24.15 -0.46 -5.67
C TYR A 116 24.16 -0.96 -4.23
N SER A 117 25.09 -0.43 -3.44
CA SER A 117 25.43 -0.93 -2.11
C SER A 117 24.61 -0.30 -0.98
N ALA A 118 23.82 0.74 -1.24
CA ALA A 118 23.23 1.55 -0.16
C ALA A 118 21.74 1.91 -0.33
N ILE A 119 21.08 1.56 -1.43
CA ILE A 119 19.61 1.77 -1.55
C ILE A 119 18.94 0.63 -0.76
N PRO A 120 18.36 0.89 0.43
CA PRO A 120 17.70 -0.16 1.18
C PRO A 120 16.35 -0.44 0.51
N TYR A 121 16.25 -1.61 -0.12
CA TYR A 121 15.02 -2.20 -0.68
C TYR A 121 14.32 -1.36 -1.78
N ASP A 122 13.47 -2.01 -2.58
CA ASP A 122 12.79 -1.37 -3.73
C ASP A 122 11.88 -0.20 -3.32
N THR A 123 11.46 -0.12 -2.05
CA THR A 123 10.59 0.96 -1.54
C THR A 123 11.26 2.33 -1.56
N GLY A 124 12.53 2.46 -1.14
CA GLY A 124 13.23 3.75 -1.16
C GLY A 124 13.61 4.21 -2.58
N ARG A 125 13.78 3.27 -3.51
CA ARG A 125 14.16 3.55 -4.91
C ARG A 125 13.08 4.35 -5.63
N ASN A 126 11.82 3.95 -5.51
CA ASN A 126 10.71 4.59 -6.22
C ASN A 126 10.58 6.07 -5.83
N TYR A 127 10.71 6.40 -4.54
CA TYR A 127 10.68 7.80 -4.08
C TYR A 127 11.83 8.63 -4.62
N ILE A 128 13.03 8.04 -4.71
CA ILE A 128 14.22 8.73 -5.24
C ILE A 128 14.09 8.99 -6.75
N GLN A 129 13.59 8.02 -7.51
CA GLN A 129 13.32 8.20 -8.95
C GLN A 129 12.26 9.27 -9.19
N ARG A 130 11.16 9.22 -8.42
CA ARG A 130 10.11 10.23 -8.49
C ARG A 130 10.59 11.61 -8.09
N ALA A 131 11.40 11.70 -7.04
CA ALA A 131 12.01 12.96 -6.62
C ALA A 131 12.93 13.55 -7.70
N ALA A 132 13.66 12.71 -8.45
CA ALA A 132 14.49 13.17 -9.55
C ALA A 132 13.65 13.82 -10.65
N ILE A 133 12.53 13.19 -11.05
CA ILE A 133 11.60 13.76 -12.04
C ILE A 133 10.97 15.06 -11.52
N LEU A 134 10.45 15.06 -10.29
CA LEU A 134 9.85 16.25 -9.68
C LEU A 134 10.83 17.42 -9.55
N THR A 135 12.10 17.14 -9.26
CA THR A 135 13.13 18.18 -9.13
C THR A 135 13.46 18.80 -10.49
N LEU A 136 13.51 17.99 -11.56
CA LEU A 136 13.75 18.48 -12.92
C LEU A 136 12.60 19.34 -13.45
N LEU A 137 11.36 18.98 -13.09
CA LEU A 137 10.15 19.71 -13.51
C LEU A 137 9.87 20.93 -12.62
N TYR A 138 10.19 20.85 -11.32
CA TYR A 138 9.89 21.87 -10.30
C TYR A 138 11.04 22.10 -9.31
N PRO A 139 12.14 22.71 -9.75
CA PRO A 139 13.25 23.01 -8.86
C PRO A 139 12.84 23.92 -7.69
N ASP A 140 12.06 24.97 -7.94
CA ASP A 140 11.69 25.93 -6.91
C ASP A 140 10.69 25.35 -5.90
N SER A 141 9.68 24.62 -6.36
CA SER A 141 8.75 23.93 -5.44
C SER A 141 9.45 22.83 -4.64
N THR A 142 10.46 22.18 -5.22
CA THR A 142 11.32 21.23 -4.49
C THR A 142 12.09 21.93 -3.38
N LYS A 143 12.71 23.09 -3.66
CA LYS A 143 13.42 23.89 -2.65
C LYS A 143 12.48 24.35 -1.54
N GLU A 144 11.33 24.92 -1.88
CA GLU A 144 10.33 25.35 -0.90
C GLU A 144 9.87 24.21 0.01
N TYR A 145 9.65 23.02 -0.57
CA TYR A 145 9.28 21.83 0.20
C TYR A 145 10.38 21.48 1.20
N LEU A 146 11.65 21.37 0.77
CA LEU A 146 12.76 21.06 1.66
C LEU A 146 12.98 22.13 2.74
N ILE A 147 12.75 23.41 2.43
CA ILE A 147 12.80 24.51 3.41
C ILE A 147 11.77 24.34 4.51
N ARG A 148 10.53 23.93 4.20
CA ARG A 148 9.51 23.63 5.22
C ARG A 148 9.92 22.46 6.12
N HIS A 149 10.67 21.52 5.56
CA HIS A 149 11.23 20.39 6.29
C HIS A 149 12.54 20.70 7.03
N LYS A 150 13.04 21.95 7.04
CA LYS A 150 14.33 22.32 7.67
C LYS A 150 14.51 21.73 9.06
N THR A 151 13.52 21.88 9.94
CA THR A 151 13.59 21.35 11.31
C THR A 151 13.81 19.84 11.34
N ASN A 152 13.09 19.09 10.50
CA ASN A 152 13.24 17.63 10.40
C ASN A 152 14.57 17.25 9.73
N LEU A 153 14.97 17.93 8.66
CA LEU A 153 16.23 17.70 7.98
C LEU A 153 17.42 17.93 8.90
N ILE A 154 17.44 19.02 9.67
CA ILE A 154 18.49 19.29 10.67
C ILE A 154 18.56 18.18 11.72
N LYS A 155 17.41 17.66 12.18
CA LYS A 155 17.36 16.52 13.12
C LYS A 155 17.97 15.27 12.49
N TYR A 156 17.65 14.96 11.24
CA TYR A 156 18.25 13.85 10.51
C TYR A 156 19.75 14.02 10.28
N ILE A 157 20.20 15.22 9.94
CA ILE A 157 21.62 15.52 9.72
C ILE A 157 22.40 15.38 11.02
N LYS A 158 21.90 15.96 12.13
CA LYS A 158 22.50 15.81 13.46
C LYS A 158 22.61 14.35 13.88
N GLN A 159 21.55 13.57 13.63
CA GLN A 159 21.56 12.14 13.92
C GLN A 159 22.57 11.40 13.05
N SER A 160 22.65 11.74 11.76
CA SER A 160 23.61 11.15 10.82
C SER A 160 25.07 11.48 11.18
N LEU A 161 25.33 12.71 11.64
CA LEU A 161 26.64 13.16 12.13
C LEU A 161 27.06 12.44 13.41
N TRP A 162 26.11 12.24 14.33
CA TRP A 162 26.36 11.50 15.57
C TRP A 162 26.67 10.03 15.29
N GLU A 163 25.93 9.40 14.38
CA GLU A 163 26.16 8.00 13.99
C GLU A 163 27.48 7.81 13.25
N SER A 164 27.81 8.69 12.29
CA SER A 164 29.04 8.56 11.49
C SER A 164 30.33 8.81 12.29
N LYS A 165 30.23 9.51 13.43
CA LYS A 165 31.38 9.94 14.25
C LYS A 165 31.41 9.33 15.65
N LYS A 166 30.83 8.13 15.87
CA LYS A 166 30.86 7.40 17.16
C LYS A 166 32.26 7.18 17.79
N SER A 167 33.35 7.66 17.19
CA SER A 167 34.72 7.66 17.73
C SER A 167 35.33 9.05 18.04
N SER A 168 34.60 10.17 17.94
CA SER A 168 35.14 11.50 18.30
C SER A 168 34.18 12.33 19.16
N SER A 169 34.70 12.89 20.25
CA SER A 169 34.03 13.79 21.18
C SER A 169 33.68 15.14 20.53
N LEU A 170 32.64 15.17 19.69
CA LEU A 170 32.10 16.42 19.17
C LEU A 170 31.22 17.12 20.23
N GLN A 171 31.61 18.34 20.60
CA GLN A 171 30.79 19.24 21.42
C GLN A 171 29.49 19.62 20.68
N VAL A 172 28.38 19.76 21.42
CA VAL A 172 27.02 20.03 20.90
C VAL A 172 26.94 21.24 19.94
N LYS A 173 27.73 22.30 20.21
CA LYS A 173 27.77 23.51 19.38
C LYS A 173 28.36 23.23 17.98
N LYS A 174 29.48 22.50 17.91
CA LYS A 174 30.13 22.08 16.65
C LYS A 174 29.22 21.20 15.79
N THR A 175 28.38 20.38 16.41
CA THR A 175 27.41 19.53 15.68
C THR A 175 26.28 20.35 15.06
N SER A 176 25.87 21.45 15.69
CA SER A 176 24.80 22.29 15.14
C SER A 176 25.28 23.13 13.96
N ASP A 177 26.46 23.75 14.05
CA ASP A 177 27.05 24.50 12.94
C ASP A 177 27.33 23.61 11.73
N LEU A 178 27.84 22.40 11.99
CA LEU A 178 28.08 21.40 10.94
C LEU A 178 26.77 20.90 10.32
N ALA A 179 25.71 20.76 11.12
CA ALA A 179 24.41 20.34 10.59
C ALA A 179 23.80 21.41 9.67
N GLU A 180 23.95 22.68 10.01
CA GLU A 180 23.50 23.79 9.15
C GLU A 180 24.29 23.82 7.83
N LYS A 181 25.61 23.55 7.88
CA LYS A 181 26.45 23.41 6.68
C LYS A 181 25.91 22.31 5.76
N TYR A 182 25.70 21.10 6.29
CA TYR A 182 25.15 19.99 5.50
C TYR A 182 23.74 20.28 4.97
N TYR A 183 22.94 21.04 5.70
CA TYR A 183 21.64 21.49 5.23
C TYR A 183 21.76 22.43 4.02
N ASN A 184 22.71 23.36 4.03
CA ASN A 184 22.96 24.25 2.90
C ASN A 184 23.52 23.47 1.69
N GLU A 185 24.40 22.50 1.92
CA GLU A 185 24.96 21.62 0.86
C GLU A 185 23.86 20.87 0.08
N ILE A 186 22.67 20.64 0.66
CA ILE A 186 21.51 20.07 -0.05
C ILE A 186 21.14 20.92 -1.26
N PHE A 187 21.14 22.24 -1.13
CA PHE A 187 20.70 23.17 -2.17
C PHE A 187 21.81 23.52 -3.16
N GLU A 188 23.07 23.30 -2.79
CA GLU A 188 24.24 23.48 -3.65
C GLU A 188 24.48 22.29 -4.59
N GLN A 189 23.91 21.12 -4.27
CA GLN A 189 24.18 19.86 -4.95
C GLN A 189 22.87 19.24 -5.47
N PRO A 190 22.45 19.50 -6.72
CA PRO A 190 21.12 19.13 -7.20
C PRO A 190 20.80 17.62 -7.16
N ILE A 191 21.77 16.76 -7.51
CA ILE A 191 21.57 15.30 -7.43
C ILE A 191 21.43 14.86 -5.97
N PHE A 192 22.13 15.51 -5.04
CA PHE A 192 21.97 15.25 -3.61
C PHE A 192 20.61 15.77 -3.10
N MET A 193 20.16 16.92 -3.58
CA MET A 193 18.81 17.46 -3.33
C MET A 193 17.72 16.46 -3.72
N MET A 194 17.80 15.86 -4.92
CA MET A 194 16.85 14.84 -5.39
C MET A 194 16.80 13.64 -4.45
N GLN A 195 17.95 13.18 -3.97
CA GLN A 195 18.00 12.06 -3.04
C GLN A 195 17.40 12.40 -1.67
N VAL A 196 17.68 13.61 -1.16
CA VAL A 196 17.09 14.10 0.09
C VAL A 196 15.59 14.28 -0.05
N LEU A 197 15.11 14.83 -1.17
CA LEU A 197 13.69 14.92 -1.48
C LEU A 197 13.04 13.54 -1.47
N GLY A 198 13.62 12.54 -2.16
CA GLY A 198 13.07 11.18 -2.16
C GLY A 198 12.94 10.58 -0.76
N ARG A 199 13.91 10.87 0.12
CA ARG A 199 13.85 10.47 1.54
C ARG A 199 12.76 11.20 2.30
N MET A 200 12.55 12.49 2.04
CA MET A 200 11.47 13.26 2.68
C MET A 200 10.08 12.86 2.18
N LEU A 201 9.92 12.54 0.89
CA LEU A 201 8.68 11.96 0.37
C LEU A 201 8.37 10.63 1.04
N GLN A 202 9.39 9.80 1.24
CA GLN A 202 9.27 8.57 2.02
C GLN A 202 8.95 8.86 3.50
N HIS A 203 9.56 9.88 4.10
CA HIS A 203 9.32 10.26 5.49
C HIS A 203 7.85 10.62 5.72
N ASP A 204 7.30 11.45 4.84
CA ASP A 204 5.92 11.91 4.92
C ASP A 204 4.92 10.77 4.72
N GLU A 205 5.21 9.85 3.81
CA GLU A 205 4.32 8.73 3.54
C GLU A 205 4.43 7.63 4.59
N THR A 206 5.64 7.40 5.13
CA THR A 206 5.97 6.18 5.86
C THR A 206 6.38 6.39 7.31
N GLY A 207 6.49 7.64 7.76
CA GLY A 207 7.01 8.02 9.06
C GLY A 207 8.53 8.17 9.10
N PRO A 208 9.14 8.26 10.30
CA PRO A 208 10.58 8.45 10.44
C PRO A 208 11.38 7.33 9.75
N LEU A 209 12.44 7.70 9.05
CA LEU A 209 13.23 6.78 8.25
C LEU A 209 14.14 5.95 9.17
N SER A 210 13.95 4.63 9.20
CA SER A 210 14.87 3.70 9.87
C SER A 210 15.78 2.94 8.92
N ALA A 211 16.80 2.33 9.53
CA ALA A 211 17.97 1.67 8.93
C ALA A 211 18.95 2.65 8.26
N ASN A 212 20.18 2.69 8.80
CA ASN A 212 21.34 3.37 8.23
C ASN A 212 21.13 4.87 7.96
N LEU A 213 20.88 5.67 9.00
CA LEU A 213 20.83 7.13 8.85
C LEU A 213 22.22 7.67 8.50
N ALA A 214 23.27 7.10 9.10
CA ALA A 214 24.67 7.38 8.78
C ALA A 214 24.91 7.48 7.25
N GLY A 215 25.07 8.71 6.78
CA GLY A 215 25.41 9.04 5.39
C GLY A 215 24.26 9.30 4.43
N LYS A 216 22.99 9.15 4.83
CA LYS A 216 21.84 9.47 3.94
C LYS A 216 21.66 10.98 3.74
N PHE A 217 21.99 11.77 4.76
CA PHE A 217 21.84 13.22 4.77
C PHE A 217 23.18 13.96 4.84
N LEU A 218 24.31 13.25 4.69
CA LEU A 218 25.65 13.81 4.66
C LEU A 218 26.21 13.66 3.25
N TYR A 219 26.49 14.77 2.58
CA TYR A 219 26.86 14.80 1.16
C TYR A 219 28.13 13.99 0.87
N ASP A 220 29.17 14.21 1.66
CA ASP A 220 30.48 13.53 1.60
C ASP A 220 30.37 12.00 1.71
N ILE A 221 29.53 11.50 2.62
CA ILE A 221 29.28 10.07 2.76
C ILE A 221 28.42 9.56 1.61
N ASN A 222 27.43 10.36 1.19
CA ASN A 222 26.51 10.01 0.12
C ASN A 222 27.21 9.77 -1.23
N LEU A 223 28.25 10.55 -1.54
CA LEU A 223 29.07 10.37 -2.75
C LEU A 223 29.59 8.92 -2.91
N ASN A 224 29.89 8.25 -1.80
CA ASN A 224 30.46 6.91 -1.79
C ASN A 224 29.41 5.78 -1.87
N THR A 225 28.13 6.13 -1.93
CA THR A 225 27.02 5.15 -1.92
C THR A 225 26.68 4.57 -3.30
N GLY A 226 27.16 5.22 -4.37
CA GLY A 226 26.79 4.90 -5.75
C GLY A 226 25.39 5.40 -6.18
N ILE A 227 24.59 5.97 -5.27
CA ILE A 227 23.24 6.47 -5.59
C ILE A 227 23.29 7.62 -6.59
N THR A 228 24.31 8.48 -6.50
CA THR A 228 24.54 9.56 -7.48
C THR A 228 24.68 8.98 -8.90
N GLY A 229 25.53 7.96 -9.08
CA GLY A 229 25.69 7.30 -10.38
C GLY A 229 24.41 6.61 -10.86
N TYR A 230 23.66 5.97 -9.95
CA TYR A 230 22.34 5.41 -10.28
C TYR A 230 21.39 6.45 -10.85
N LEU A 231 21.26 7.59 -10.16
CA LEU A 231 20.35 8.64 -10.54
C LEU A 231 20.73 9.27 -11.87
N VAL A 232 22.03 9.48 -12.11
CA VAL A 232 22.52 10.02 -13.39
C VAL A 232 22.14 9.07 -14.53
N GLU A 233 22.43 7.78 -14.42
CA GLU A 233 22.11 6.81 -15.47
C GLU A 233 20.59 6.63 -15.65
N PHE A 234 19.82 6.72 -14.56
CA PHE A 234 18.36 6.70 -14.63
C PHE A 234 17.81 7.92 -15.36
N LEU A 235 18.32 9.12 -15.04
CA LEU A 235 17.88 10.37 -15.66
C LEU A 235 18.24 10.44 -17.14
N LYS A 236 19.45 10.00 -17.52
CA LYS A 236 19.85 9.86 -18.93
C LYS A 236 18.84 9.00 -19.69
N PHE A 237 18.63 7.77 -19.21
CA PHE A 237 17.72 6.83 -19.83
C PHE A 237 16.31 7.38 -19.96
N VAL A 238 15.78 8.02 -18.91
CA VAL A 238 14.43 8.58 -18.90
C VAL A 238 14.29 9.78 -19.84
N ILE A 239 15.28 10.67 -19.89
CA ILE A 239 15.28 11.83 -20.80
C ILE A 239 15.38 11.37 -22.26
N GLU A 240 16.28 10.44 -22.56
CA GLU A 240 16.41 9.81 -23.87
C GLU A 240 15.09 9.14 -24.28
N THR A 241 14.56 8.28 -23.41
CA THR A 241 13.34 7.52 -23.67
C THR A 241 12.13 8.41 -23.93
N THR A 242 11.95 9.46 -23.14
CA THR A 242 10.81 10.39 -23.29
C THR A 242 10.93 11.31 -24.49
N ARG A 243 12.12 11.46 -25.07
CA ARG A 243 12.36 12.23 -26.31
C ARG A 243 12.18 11.38 -27.57
N GLU A 244 12.66 10.14 -27.54
CA GLU A 244 12.58 9.23 -28.69
C GLU A 244 11.23 8.57 -28.83
N LEU A 245 10.62 8.21 -27.71
CA LEU A 245 9.32 7.57 -27.68
C LEU A 245 8.26 8.56 -27.20
N PRO A 246 7.01 8.45 -27.69
CA PRO A 246 5.91 9.27 -27.22
C PRO A 246 5.44 8.76 -25.86
N VAL A 247 6.30 8.82 -24.85
CA VAL A 247 6.02 8.35 -23.50
C VAL A 247 6.27 9.44 -22.48
N ALA A 248 5.57 9.36 -21.36
CA ALA A 248 5.75 10.23 -20.22
C ALA A 248 5.95 9.40 -18.95
N THR A 249 6.78 9.86 -18.02
CA THR A 249 7.09 9.13 -16.76
C THR A 249 7.18 10.04 -15.55
N ASP A 250 6.63 9.60 -14.42
CA ASP A 250 6.80 10.24 -13.10
C ASP A 250 7.94 9.60 -12.29
N GLY A 251 8.67 8.65 -12.89
CA GLY A 251 9.75 7.89 -12.29
C GLY A 251 9.33 6.51 -11.75
N GLU A 252 8.08 6.34 -11.36
CA GLU A 252 7.49 5.05 -10.95
C GLU A 252 6.67 4.43 -12.09
N ARG A 253 5.90 5.25 -12.80
CA ARG A 253 4.96 4.87 -13.85
C ARG A 253 5.39 5.45 -15.18
N VAL A 254 5.15 4.69 -16.25
CA VAL A 254 5.32 5.15 -17.63
C VAL A 254 3.98 5.04 -18.36
N THR A 255 3.62 6.09 -19.11
CA THR A 255 2.42 6.16 -19.95
C THR A 255 2.79 6.56 -21.37
N LEU A 256 2.00 6.17 -22.37
CA LEU A 256 2.12 6.68 -23.75
C LEU A 256 1.40 8.03 -23.84
N ILE A 257 1.88 8.89 -24.73
CA ILE A 257 1.29 10.17 -25.09
C ILE A 257 0.50 9.93 -26.37
N GLU A 258 -0.83 9.80 -26.26
CA GLU A 258 -1.68 9.60 -27.44
C GLU A 258 -1.78 10.89 -28.29
N ASN A 259 -1.67 10.74 -29.61
CA ASN A 259 -1.77 11.79 -30.65
C ASN A 259 -0.96 13.08 -30.42
N PHE A 260 0.22 13.18 -31.07
CA PHE A 260 1.01 14.41 -31.25
C PHE A 260 0.19 15.65 -31.69
N LYS A 261 -0.97 15.44 -32.32
CA LYS A 261 -1.82 16.52 -32.84
C LYS A 261 -2.77 17.16 -31.81
N ASN A 262 -3.07 16.49 -30.69
CA ASN A 262 -4.12 16.96 -29.76
C ASN A 262 -3.62 17.57 -28.44
N ASN A 263 -2.31 17.61 -28.16
CA ASN A 263 -1.72 18.41 -27.06
C ASN A 263 -2.39 18.22 -25.66
N GLU A 264 -3.09 17.11 -25.40
CA GLU A 264 -3.81 16.94 -24.13
C GLU A 264 -2.87 16.67 -22.95
N LEU A 265 -1.68 16.09 -23.19
CA LEU A 265 -0.68 15.89 -22.14
C LEU A 265 0.09 17.20 -21.85
N THR A 266 0.36 18.03 -22.86
CA THR A 266 1.11 19.30 -22.75
C THR A 266 0.30 20.43 -22.11
N ASN A 267 -1.02 20.44 -22.33
CA ASN A 267 -1.95 21.37 -21.67
C ASN A 267 -2.50 20.84 -20.32
N SER A 268 -2.00 19.69 -19.86
CA SER A 268 -2.41 19.11 -18.58
C SER A 268 -1.40 19.34 -17.45
N ILE A 269 -1.88 19.37 -16.21
CA ILE A 269 -1.02 19.23 -15.03
C ILE A 269 -0.43 17.80 -14.93
N TYR A 270 -0.81 16.84 -15.78
CA TYR A 270 -0.03 15.59 -15.86
C TYR A 270 1.27 15.78 -16.65
N GLY A 271 1.27 16.61 -17.69
CA GLY A 271 2.53 17.11 -18.29
C GLY A 271 3.38 17.90 -17.29
N GLN A 272 2.77 18.31 -16.17
CA GLN A 272 3.47 18.91 -15.05
C GLN A 272 4.16 17.84 -14.16
N VAL A 273 3.54 16.70 -13.83
CA VAL A 273 4.18 15.68 -12.94
C VAL A 273 4.99 14.63 -13.68
N TYR A 274 4.74 14.46 -14.97
CA TYR A 274 5.40 13.48 -15.82
C TYR A 274 6.42 14.17 -16.73
N LEU A 275 7.63 13.63 -16.77
CA LEU A 275 8.62 13.99 -17.77
C LEU A 275 8.17 13.45 -19.13
N SER A 276 8.21 14.29 -20.16
CA SER A 276 7.93 13.94 -21.56
C SER A 276 8.83 14.74 -22.52
N SER A 277 8.77 14.44 -23.82
CA SER A 277 9.40 15.25 -24.88
C SER A 277 8.99 16.72 -24.89
N TYR A 278 7.86 17.07 -24.27
CA TYR A 278 7.33 18.43 -24.21
C TYR A 278 7.66 19.17 -22.91
N SER A 279 8.26 18.48 -21.94
CA SER A 279 8.60 19.06 -20.65
C SER A 279 9.73 20.07 -20.83
N ASN A 280 9.57 21.27 -20.27
CA ASN A 280 10.65 22.24 -20.19
C ASN A 280 11.60 21.83 -19.06
N LEU A 281 12.75 21.29 -19.41
CA LEU A 281 13.74 20.79 -18.46
C LEU A 281 14.74 21.88 -18.09
N ASP A 282 14.90 22.14 -16.79
CA ASP A 282 16.06 22.89 -16.32
C ASP A 282 17.28 21.98 -16.22
N LEU A 283 17.89 21.68 -17.37
CA LEU A 283 19.09 20.84 -17.46
C LEU A 283 20.29 21.47 -16.73
N LYS A 284 20.27 22.77 -16.42
CA LYS A 284 21.34 23.44 -15.66
C LYS A 284 21.51 22.87 -14.25
N LEU A 285 20.49 22.16 -13.76
CA LEU A 285 20.54 21.44 -12.49
C LEU A 285 21.40 20.19 -12.55
N LEU A 286 21.72 19.65 -13.72
CA LEU A 286 22.55 18.45 -13.84
C LEU A 286 24.03 18.84 -13.85
N PRO A 287 24.96 17.96 -13.42
CA PRO A 287 26.39 18.21 -13.56
C PRO A 287 26.77 18.55 -15.01
N GLU A 288 27.70 19.48 -15.24
CA GLU A 288 28.07 19.95 -16.59
C GLU A 288 28.42 18.79 -17.53
N ARG A 289 29.17 17.79 -17.04
CA ARG A 289 29.45 16.56 -17.80
C ARG A 289 28.18 15.80 -18.19
N THR A 290 27.19 15.71 -17.31
CA THR A 290 25.89 15.08 -17.60
C THR A 290 25.06 15.93 -18.56
N GLN A 291 25.12 17.26 -18.45
CA GLN A 291 24.52 18.16 -19.45
C GLN A 291 25.15 17.94 -20.82
N ILE A 292 26.49 17.88 -20.89
CA ILE A 292 27.24 17.65 -22.12
C ILE A 292 26.95 16.25 -22.67
N GLU A 293 26.94 15.20 -21.86
CA GLU A 293 26.62 13.83 -22.30
C GLU A 293 25.19 13.75 -22.84
N ILE A 294 24.21 14.30 -22.12
CA ILE A 294 22.82 14.41 -22.59
C ILE A 294 22.75 15.23 -23.88
N ASN A 295 23.48 16.34 -23.99
CA ASN A 295 23.47 17.19 -25.19
C ASN A 295 24.25 16.59 -26.37
N LYS A 296 25.23 15.72 -26.11
CA LYS A 296 26.07 15.05 -27.11
C LYS A 296 25.37 13.81 -27.68
N GLU A 297 24.68 13.04 -26.83
CA GLU A 297 23.78 11.96 -27.27
C GLU A 297 22.64 12.50 -28.17
N LEU A 298 22.24 13.78 -28.02
CA LEU A 298 21.24 14.44 -28.87
C LEU A 298 21.73 14.89 -30.25
N MET A 299 23.04 14.91 -30.51
CA MET A 299 23.61 15.47 -31.76
C MET A 299 24.19 14.43 -32.74
N THR A 300 24.23 13.16 -32.38
CA THR A 300 24.77 12.11 -33.26
C THR A 300 23.94 10.84 -33.17
N ILE A 301 22.86 10.80 -33.96
CA ILE A 301 22.44 9.55 -34.61
C ILE A 301 23.44 9.34 -35.75
N ASP A 302 24.01 8.14 -35.86
CA ASP A 302 25.07 7.74 -36.80
C ASP A 302 26.51 8.06 -36.38
N ASN A 303 26.99 7.35 -35.35
CA ASN A 303 28.24 6.57 -35.36
C ASN A 303 28.64 6.20 -33.92
N TYR A 304 28.19 5.03 -33.46
CA TYR A 304 28.55 4.47 -32.16
C TYR A 304 29.93 3.80 -32.28
N VAL A 305 30.98 4.45 -31.81
CA VAL A 305 32.24 3.79 -31.43
C VAL A 305 32.39 3.94 -29.92
N GLN A 306 32.15 2.82 -29.24
CA GLN A 306 32.39 2.62 -27.81
C GLN A 306 33.87 2.82 -27.48
N ASP A 307 34.17 3.73 -26.56
CA ASP A 307 35.34 3.59 -25.70
C ASP A 307 34.87 3.10 -24.32
N THR A 308 34.67 1.78 -24.23
CA THR A 308 34.38 1.06 -22.99
C THR A 308 35.64 0.93 -22.15
N THR A 309 35.92 1.92 -21.31
CA THR A 309 36.89 1.74 -20.21
C THR A 309 36.41 2.33 -18.89
N ALA A 310 35.16 2.03 -18.49
CA ALA A 310 34.84 1.85 -17.08
C ALA A 310 33.55 1.04 -16.92
N PRO A 311 33.62 -0.27 -16.64
CA PRO A 311 32.47 -0.98 -16.12
C PRO A 311 32.16 -0.41 -14.74
N MET A 312 31.22 0.53 -14.65
CA MET A 312 30.39 0.60 -13.46
C MET A 312 29.63 -0.72 -13.48
N LEU A 313 30.17 -1.73 -12.79
CA LEU A 313 29.51 -2.83 -12.06
C LEU A 313 30.46 -4.04 -11.88
N ARG A 314 30.56 -4.48 -10.61
CA ARG A 314 31.33 -5.59 -10.01
C ARG A 314 32.81 -5.42 -9.62
N SER A 315 33.78 -4.99 -10.43
CA SER A 315 35.18 -5.35 -10.10
C SER A 315 35.98 -4.36 -9.23
N GLN A 316 35.91 -3.03 -9.44
CA GLN A 316 36.75 -2.08 -8.67
C GLN A 316 36.04 -1.49 -7.45
N VAL A 317 34.81 -1.01 -7.62
CA VAL A 317 34.01 -0.44 -6.52
C VAL A 317 33.47 -1.54 -5.61
N GLY A 318 33.19 -2.74 -6.10
CA GLY A 318 32.70 -3.87 -5.30
C GLY A 318 33.69 -4.32 -4.21
N THR A 319 34.98 -4.37 -4.55
CA THR A 319 36.06 -4.75 -3.64
C THR A 319 36.40 -3.62 -2.67
N ALA A 320 36.40 -2.37 -3.14
CA ALA A 320 36.53 -1.19 -2.28
C ALA A 320 35.35 -1.06 -1.31
N LEU A 321 34.11 -1.27 -1.78
CA LEU A 321 32.90 -1.32 -0.96
C LEU A 321 32.91 -2.51 0.00
N GLN A 322 33.41 -3.69 -0.39
CA GLN A 322 33.59 -4.82 0.53
C GLN A 322 34.60 -4.49 1.64
N LYS A 323 35.70 -3.78 1.33
CA LYS A 323 36.68 -3.30 2.31
C LYS A 323 36.10 -2.23 3.24
N VAL A 324 35.37 -1.25 2.70
CA VAL A 324 34.62 -0.25 3.48
C VAL A 324 33.55 -0.93 4.34
N ARG A 325 32.92 -2.00 3.84
CA ARG A 325 31.89 -2.77 4.54
C ARG A 325 32.40 -3.70 5.62
N LYS A 326 33.66 -4.15 5.57
CA LYS A 326 34.25 -4.95 6.66
C LYS A 326 34.16 -4.23 8.00
N ASN A 327 34.18 -2.89 7.98
CA ASN A 327 34.06 -2.03 9.17
C ASN A 327 32.76 -1.22 9.20
N TYR A 328 31.82 -1.49 8.29
CA TYR A 328 30.54 -0.79 8.26
C TYR A 328 29.65 -1.31 9.38
N ILE A 329 29.49 -0.48 10.40
CA ILE A 329 28.54 -0.72 11.47
C ILE A 329 27.19 -0.21 10.96
N ALA A 330 26.21 -1.10 10.80
CA ALA A 330 24.85 -0.70 10.48
C ALA A 330 24.28 0.12 11.64
N HIS A 331 24.39 1.45 11.55
CA HIS A 331 23.80 2.37 12.51
C HIS A 331 22.29 2.42 12.22
N SER A 332 21.56 1.53 12.87
CA SER A 332 20.11 1.42 12.72
C SER A 332 19.45 1.86 14.02
N ILE A 333 18.72 2.96 13.95
CA ILE A 333 17.79 3.37 15.00
C ILE A 333 16.38 2.99 14.54
N HIS A 334 15.62 2.40 15.47
CA HIS A 334 14.24 2.02 15.22
C HIS A 334 13.37 3.28 15.02
N PRO A 335 12.40 3.32 14.08
CA PRO A 335 11.57 4.51 13.84
C PRO A 335 10.91 5.06 15.09
N SER A 336 10.47 4.19 16.00
CA SER A 336 9.78 4.60 17.24
C SER A 336 10.66 5.40 18.20
N ILE A 337 11.99 5.27 18.10
CA ILE A 337 12.94 6.08 18.90
C ILE A 337 13.12 7.45 18.27
N LEU A 338 13.03 7.52 16.94
CA LEU A 338 13.17 8.74 16.16
C LEU A 338 11.90 9.59 16.18
N GLU A 339 10.73 8.95 16.13
CA GLU A 339 9.41 9.58 16.01
C GLU A 339 9.17 10.77 16.95
N PRO A 340 9.46 10.70 18.27
CA PRO A 340 9.23 11.82 19.18
C PRO A 340 10.08 13.05 18.84
N MET A 341 11.14 12.86 18.06
CA MET A 341 12.02 13.94 17.67
C MET A 341 11.49 14.71 16.47
N PHE A 342 10.57 14.21 15.63
CA PHE A 342 10.19 14.87 14.36
C PHE A 342 8.86 15.62 14.44
N ASN A 343 8.73 16.68 13.64
CA ASN A 343 7.51 17.50 13.59
C ASN A 343 6.70 17.15 12.35
N ASN A 344 5.37 17.21 12.45
CA ASN A 344 4.54 17.27 11.26
C ASN A 344 4.66 18.68 10.64
N VAL A 345 5.12 18.77 9.40
CA VAL A 345 5.24 20.04 8.66
C VAL A 345 4.32 20.08 7.44
N LEU A 346 3.57 19.00 7.21
CA LEU A 346 2.52 18.96 6.21
C LEU A 346 1.26 19.64 6.75
N PRO A 347 0.38 20.15 5.87
CA PRO A 347 -0.92 20.64 6.30
C PRO A 347 -1.63 19.55 7.07
N THR A 348 -2.16 19.90 8.24
CA THR A 348 -2.98 19.00 9.05
C THR A 348 -4.37 18.82 8.44
N HIS A 349 -4.78 19.72 7.54
CA HIS A 349 -6.05 19.68 6.84
C HIS A 349 -6.02 18.80 5.57
N ASN A 350 -7.08 18.01 5.36
CA ASN A 350 -7.30 17.26 4.11
C ASN A 350 -8.78 17.22 3.68
N ASN A 351 -8.99 16.95 2.38
CA ASN A 351 -10.30 16.93 1.74
C ASN A 351 -10.76 15.52 1.35
N ASN A 352 -10.28 14.48 2.03
CA ASN A 352 -10.78 13.11 1.81
C ASN A 352 -12.28 13.06 2.11
N LEU A 353 -13.07 12.43 1.26
CA LEU A 353 -14.52 12.28 1.41
C LEU A 353 -14.87 11.25 2.50
N ILE A 354 -14.09 10.18 2.56
CA ILE A 354 -14.12 9.19 3.65
C ILE A 354 -12.68 9.03 4.14
N ASN A 355 -12.33 9.76 5.19
CA ASN A 355 -10.99 9.77 5.76
C ASN A 355 -10.84 8.65 6.80
N VAL A 356 -9.84 7.79 6.66
CA VAL A 356 -9.56 6.71 7.63
C VAL A 356 -8.27 6.99 8.37
N VAL A 357 -8.31 6.81 9.69
CA VAL A 357 -7.22 7.09 10.60
C VAL A 357 -7.23 6.08 11.76
N SER A 358 -6.06 5.71 12.29
CA SER A 358 -5.90 4.80 13.43
C SER A 358 -4.58 5.05 14.14
N ASP A 359 -4.42 4.60 15.39
CA ASP A 359 -3.12 4.61 16.10
C ASP A 359 -2.51 6.04 16.14
N ILE A 360 -3.35 7.02 16.43
CA ILE A 360 -2.98 8.44 16.52
C ILE A 360 -2.16 8.69 17.79
N HIS A 361 -2.58 8.09 18.91
CA HIS A 361 -2.00 8.32 20.23
C HIS A 361 -1.80 9.82 20.53
N SER A 362 -2.85 10.62 20.36
CA SER A 362 -2.74 12.07 20.56
C SER A 362 -2.33 12.36 22.01
N ARG A 363 -1.33 13.24 22.16
CA ARG A 363 -0.77 13.66 23.46
C ARG A 363 -1.09 15.10 23.84
N ASP A 364 -1.63 15.87 22.90
CA ASP A 364 -1.86 17.31 23.04
C ASP A 364 -3.35 17.64 23.23
N SER A 365 -4.16 16.67 23.67
CA SER A 365 -5.60 16.79 23.86
C SER A 365 -6.40 17.23 22.62
N SER A 366 -5.80 17.21 21.43
CA SER A 366 -6.43 17.54 20.14
C SER A 366 -6.04 16.54 19.05
N LEU A 367 -6.85 16.40 18.00
CA LEU A 367 -6.47 15.59 16.84
C LEU A 367 -5.38 16.28 16.01
N PRO A 368 -4.37 15.56 15.50
CA PRO A 368 -3.29 16.14 14.70
C PRO A 368 -3.66 16.40 13.23
N PHE A 369 -4.94 16.28 12.89
CA PHE A 369 -5.46 16.48 11.54
C PHE A 369 -6.83 17.16 11.57
N GLN A 370 -7.24 17.74 10.43
CA GLN A 370 -8.55 18.34 10.22
C GLN A 370 -9.16 17.79 8.93
N ASN A 371 -10.42 17.37 8.98
CA ASN A 371 -11.18 16.95 7.80
C ASN A 371 -12.66 17.21 8.06
N ASN A 372 -13.29 17.97 7.15
CA ASN A 372 -14.68 18.41 7.31
C ASN A 372 -15.73 17.40 6.80
N ASN A 373 -15.29 16.31 6.17
CA ASN A 373 -16.13 15.25 5.63
C ASN A 373 -16.31 14.12 6.66
N PHE A 374 -16.47 12.88 6.20
CA PHE A 374 -16.72 11.73 7.06
C PHE A 374 -15.40 11.07 7.46
N ASN A 375 -15.20 10.86 8.76
CA ASN A 375 -13.99 10.29 9.34
C ASN A 375 -14.26 8.92 9.97
N ILE A 376 -13.33 7.99 9.81
CA ILE A 376 -13.32 6.68 10.44
C ILE A 376 -12.09 6.65 11.33
N LEU A 377 -12.31 6.66 12.65
CA LEU A 377 -11.28 6.56 13.67
C LEU A 377 -11.24 5.12 14.21
N ALA A 378 -10.31 4.30 13.71
CA ALA A 378 -10.23 2.87 14.00
C ALA A 378 -9.41 2.55 15.28
N GLY A 379 -9.66 3.31 16.34
CA GLY A 379 -9.08 3.13 17.68
C GLY A 379 -7.65 3.65 17.86
N ASP A 380 -7.26 3.70 19.13
CA ASP A 380 -6.00 4.26 19.65
C ASP A 380 -5.77 5.71 19.18
N ILE A 381 -6.82 6.51 19.37
CA ILE A 381 -6.94 7.91 18.99
C ILE A 381 -6.24 8.81 20.01
N SER A 382 -6.30 8.50 21.31
CA SER A 382 -5.78 9.38 22.34
C SER A 382 -5.09 8.67 23.51
N ASP A 383 -4.03 9.32 24.00
CA ASP A 383 -3.38 9.05 25.29
C ASP A 383 -3.58 10.23 26.28
N SER A 384 -4.32 11.27 25.87
CA SER A 384 -4.40 12.59 26.53
C SER A 384 -5.79 13.21 26.51
N ASN A 385 -6.82 12.38 26.44
CA ASN A 385 -8.21 12.78 26.47
C ASN A 385 -8.59 13.75 25.33
N ALA A 386 -8.17 13.43 24.11
CA ALA A 386 -8.36 14.29 22.95
C ALA A 386 -9.84 14.56 22.66
N LYS A 387 -10.15 15.80 22.27
CA LYS A 387 -11.51 16.25 21.96
C LYS A 387 -11.57 16.98 20.62
N ASP A 388 -12.70 16.84 19.93
CA ASP A 388 -13.02 17.62 18.74
C ASP A 388 -14.54 17.69 18.55
N ASP A 389 -15.10 18.87 18.76
CA ASP A 389 -16.55 19.11 18.67
C ASP A 389 -17.10 19.14 17.23
N ASN A 390 -16.21 19.19 16.24
CA ASN A 390 -16.56 19.46 14.85
C ASN A 390 -16.36 18.27 13.92
N ILE A 391 -15.49 17.33 14.28
CA ILE A 391 -15.26 16.12 13.49
C ILE A 391 -16.53 15.25 13.41
N LYS A 392 -16.82 14.75 12.20
CA LYS A 392 -18.01 13.93 11.90
C LYS A 392 -17.59 12.58 11.36
N GLY A 393 -18.38 11.55 11.66
CA GLY A 393 -18.11 10.19 11.23
C GLY A 393 -18.29 9.15 12.32
N LEU A 394 -17.40 8.16 12.39
CA LEU A 394 -17.47 7.06 13.35
C LEU A 394 -16.14 6.80 14.07
N ILE A 395 -16.24 6.28 15.30
CA ILE A 395 -15.11 5.85 16.12
C ILE A 395 -15.36 4.40 16.55
N VAL A 396 -14.31 3.57 16.53
CA VAL A 396 -14.29 2.28 17.23
C VAL A 396 -13.32 2.37 18.39
N ILE A 397 -13.68 1.74 19.50
CA ILE A 397 -12.90 1.75 20.74
C ILE A 397 -11.62 0.95 20.55
N GLY A 398 -10.47 1.60 20.71
CA GLY A 398 -9.16 0.97 20.84
C GLY A 398 -8.76 0.72 22.28
N ASN A 399 -7.60 0.12 22.46
CA ASN A 399 -7.05 -0.18 23.77
C ASN A 399 -6.77 1.10 24.57
N HIS A 400 -6.15 2.07 23.92
CA HIS A 400 -5.71 3.29 24.58
C HIS A 400 -6.90 4.13 25.03
N GLU A 401 -8.03 4.13 24.31
CA GLU A 401 -9.27 4.75 24.79
C GLU A 401 -9.73 4.17 26.13
N LEU A 402 -9.63 2.85 26.32
CA LEU A 402 -10.02 2.20 27.58
C LEU A 402 -9.21 2.75 28.76
N SER A 403 -7.91 2.95 28.57
CA SER A 403 -7.01 3.46 29.62
C SER A 403 -7.00 4.99 29.75
N ASP A 404 -7.30 5.71 28.67
CA ASP A 404 -7.27 7.17 28.62
C ASP A 404 -8.50 7.77 29.29
N ILE A 405 -9.66 7.14 29.10
CA ILE A 405 -10.93 7.54 29.71
C ILE A 405 -10.98 7.18 31.20
N VAL A 406 -10.39 6.03 31.55
CA VAL A 406 -10.29 5.56 32.93
C VAL A 406 -9.10 6.26 33.59
N LYS A 407 -9.29 7.56 33.89
CA LYS A 407 -8.31 8.37 34.62
C LYS A 407 -8.95 9.05 35.83
N LEU A 408 -8.26 8.93 36.96
CA LEU A 408 -8.46 9.78 38.12
C LEU A 408 -7.78 11.13 37.81
N ASN A 409 -8.52 12.05 37.19
CA ASN A 409 -7.99 13.36 36.80
C ASN A 409 -7.44 14.10 38.03
N ASN A 410 -6.23 14.65 37.90
CA ASN A 410 -5.57 15.50 38.90
C ASN A 410 -5.43 14.88 40.30
N ASN A 411 -5.03 13.60 40.38
CA ASN A 411 -4.67 12.97 41.65
C ASN A 411 -3.17 12.63 41.65
N ASP A 412 -2.34 13.55 42.13
CA ASP A 412 -0.88 13.35 42.22
C ASP A 412 -0.52 12.10 43.04
N ASP A 413 -1.34 11.76 44.03
CA ASP A 413 -1.18 10.53 44.80
C ASP A 413 -1.42 9.28 43.94
N PHE A 414 -2.39 9.29 43.02
CA PHE A 414 -2.61 8.23 42.05
C PHE A 414 -1.43 8.05 41.11
N ASN A 415 -0.89 9.15 40.58
CA ASN A 415 0.27 9.06 39.69
C ASN A 415 1.50 8.54 40.43
N ARG A 416 1.75 9.00 41.66
CA ARG A 416 2.84 8.48 42.50
C ARG A 416 2.67 7.01 42.83
N PHE A 417 1.47 6.61 43.24
CA PHE A 417 1.15 5.21 43.53
C PHE A 417 1.34 4.33 42.29
N LYS A 418 0.79 4.75 41.15
CA LYS A 418 0.91 4.05 39.87
C LYS A 418 2.37 3.86 39.45
N ILE A 419 3.19 4.93 39.51
CA ILE A 419 4.62 4.86 39.16
C ILE A 419 5.35 3.88 40.10
N SER A 420 5.18 4.03 41.42
CA SER A 420 5.80 3.14 42.41
C SER A 420 5.39 1.68 42.20
N PHE A 421 4.10 1.45 41.92
CA PHE A 421 3.57 0.12 41.70
C PHE A 421 4.08 -0.51 40.40
N GLN A 422 4.19 0.27 39.32
CA GLN A 422 4.80 -0.17 38.06
C GLN A 422 6.28 -0.53 38.23
N GLU A 423 7.03 0.23 39.04
CA GLU A 423 8.41 -0.10 39.38
C GLU A 423 8.50 -1.41 40.16
N LYS A 424 7.62 -1.64 41.15
CA LYS A 424 7.57 -2.92 41.89
C LYS A 424 7.27 -4.10 40.95
N ILE A 425 6.32 -3.95 40.03
CA ILE A 425 6.02 -4.96 38.99
C ILE A 425 7.24 -5.21 38.10
N PHE A 426 7.89 -4.16 37.63
CA PHE A 426 9.06 -4.27 36.77
C PHE A 426 10.22 -5.01 37.47
N GLN A 427 10.43 -4.75 38.76
CA GLN A 427 11.43 -5.44 39.57
C GLN A 427 11.07 -6.91 39.84
N ALA A 428 9.79 -7.21 40.11
CA ALA A 428 9.30 -8.58 40.31
C ALA A 428 9.28 -9.40 39.00
N GLY A 429 9.09 -8.72 37.86
CA GLY A 429 8.86 -9.28 36.55
C GLY A 429 10.03 -9.11 35.58
N LYS A 430 11.26 -9.54 35.93
CA LYS A 430 12.29 -9.75 34.89
C LYS A 430 11.78 -10.81 33.89
N GLY A 431 11.30 -10.36 32.71
CA GLY A 431 11.00 -11.22 31.55
C GLY A 431 9.54 -11.29 31.07
N GLY A 432 8.60 -10.48 31.57
CA GLY A 432 7.24 -10.41 30.99
C GLY A 432 6.38 -11.66 31.18
N ASP A 433 6.63 -12.45 32.22
CA ASP A 433 5.85 -13.64 32.54
C ASP A 433 4.48 -13.27 33.15
N PHE A 434 3.40 -13.47 32.38
CA PHE A 434 2.03 -13.15 32.75
C PHE A 434 1.56 -13.77 34.08
N LYS A 435 2.03 -14.99 34.41
CA LYS A 435 1.65 -15.65 35.68
C LYS A 435 2.29 -14.99 36.90
N LYS A 436 3.42 -14.30 36.71
CA LYS A 436 4.06 -13.54 37.79
C LYS A 436 3.33 -12.23 38.06
N ILE A 437 2.79 -11.58 37.02
CA ILE A 437 2.00 -10.35 37.16
C ILE A 437 0.71 -10.63 37.93
N GLU A 438 0.00 -11.71 37.61
CA GLU A 438 -1.22 -12.12 38.32
C GLU A 438 -0.96 -12.37 39.81
N LYS A 439 0.02 -13.23 40.13
CA LYS A 439 0.44 -13.49 41.52
C LYS A 439 0.88 -12.24 42.27
N PHE A 440 1.57 -11.32 41.58
CA PHE A 440 2.01 -10.07 42.18
C PHE A 440 0.82 -9.17 42.55
N PHE A 441 -0.19 -9.08 41.68
CA PHE A 441 -1.42 -8.34 41.96
C PHE A 441 -2.22 -8.99 43.10
N GLU A 442 -2.30 -10.31 43.15
CA GLU A 442 -2.93 -11.04 44.26
C GLU A 442 -2.22 -10.74 45.59
N SER A 443 -0.88 -10.77 45.61
CA SER A 443 -0.11 -10.51 46.83
C SER A 443 -0.17 -9.05 47.31
N HIS A 444 -0.56 -8.12 46.45
CA HIS A 444 -0.71 -6.70 46.77
C HIS A 444 -2.18 -6.22 46.70
N ALA A 445 -3.14 -7.15 46.65
CA ALA A 445 -4.56 -6.81 46.50
C ALA A 445 -5.05 -5.89 47.61
N SER A 446 -4.59 -6.09 48.86
CA SER A 446 -4.95 -5.23 49.99
C SER A 446 -4.45 -3.80 49.82
N GLU A 447 -3.18 -3.61 49.41
CA GLU A 447 -2.58 -2.30 49.16
C GLU A 447 -3.33 -1.56 48.03
N ILE A 448 -3.65 -2.27 46.95
CA ILE A 448 -4.40 -1.71 45.80
C ILE A 448 -5.82 -1.33 46.21
N ASN A 449 -6.51 -2.20 46.95
CA ASN A 449 -7.89 -1.97 47.37
C ASN A 449 -7.99 -0.80 48.33
N GLU A 450 -7.12 -0.75 49.34
CA GLU A 450 -7.03 0.36 50.29
C GLU A 450 -6.78 1.67 49.54
N PHE A 451 -5.85 1.67 48.57
CA PHE A 451 -5.55 2.86 47.79
C PHE A 451 -6.73 3.33 46.93
N LEU A 452 -7.50 2.41 46.34
CA LEU A 452 -8.64 2.72 45.47
C LEU A 452 -9.93 3.01 46.24
N TYR A 453 -10.03 2.62 47.52
CA TYR A 453 -11.27 2.69 48.33
C TYR A 453 -11.85 4.11 48.40
N ASP A 454 -11.00 5.12 48.63
CA ASP A 454 -11.43 6.52 48.76
C ASP A 454 -11.37 7.30 47.43
N LYS A 455 -11.04 6.64 46.31
CA LYS A 455 -10.92 7.31 45.01
C LYS A 455 -12.27 7.34 44.30
N GLN A 456 -12.71 8.53 43.90
CA GLN A 456 -13.93 8.70 43.10
C GLN A 456 -13.67 8.25 41.66
N LEU A 457 -14.07 7.01 41.33
CA LEU A 457 -14.00 6.47 39.97
C LEU A 457 -15.28 6.76 39.17
N ASN A 458 -16.30 7.35 39.81
CA ASN A 458 -17.57 7.79 39.21
C ASN A 458 -18.26 6.62 38.48
N ASP A 459 -18.51 6.76 37.19
CA ASP A 459 -19.17 5.76 36.33
C ASP A 459 -18.43 4.41 36.25
N PHE A 460 -17.28 4.27 36.89
CA PHE A 460 -16.48 3.04 36.93
C PHE A 460 -16.48 2.32 38.30
N ASP A 461 -17.25 2.79 39.29
CA ASP A 461 -17.24 2.20 40.63
C ASP A 461 -17.59 0.70 40.65
N ASP A 462 -18.50 0.27 39.78
CA ASP A 462 -18.91 -1.15 39.67
C ASP A 462 -17.78 -2.08 39.20
N PHE A 463 -16.75 -1.55 38.54
CA PHE A 463 -15.61 -2.34 38.05
C PHE A 463 -14.41 -2.32 39.02
N ARG A 464 -14.46 -1.49 40.06
CA ARG A 464 -13.33 -1.21 40.96
C ARG A 464 -12.65 -2.46 41.50
N GLU A 465 -13.44 -3.48 41.84
CA GLU A 465 -12.92 -4.71 42.45
C GLU A 465 -12.37 -5.73 41.45
N LEU A 466 -12.63 -5.55 40.15
CA LEU A 466 -12.24 -6.49 39.11
C LEU A 466 -10.73 -6.45 38.84
N PHE A 467 -10.09 -7.61 38.81
CA PHE A 467 -8.66 -7.76 38.56
C PHE A 467 -8.19 -7.02 37.29
N TRP A 468 -8.88 -7.25 36.16
CA TRP A 468 -8.52 -6.65 34.88
C TRP A 468 -8.66 -5.13 34.88
N PHE A 469 -9.59 -4.58 35.68
CA PHE A 469 -9.83 -3.15 35.77
C PHE A 469 -8.75 -2.46 36.63
N LYS A 470 -8.37 -3.07 37.76
CA LYS A 470 -7.21 -2.65 38.56
C LYS A 470 -5.92 -2.66 37.71
N LEU A 471 -5.76 -3.70 36.89
CA LEU A 471 -4.63 -3.81 35.97
C LEU A 471 -4.68 -2.75 34.87
N LEU A 472 -5.85 -2.44 34.32
CA LEU A 472 -6.03 -1.36 33.33
C LEU A 472 -5.65 0.01 33.92
N LEU A 473 -6.04 0.30 35.16
CA LEU A 473 -5.70 1.54 35.87
C LEU A 473 -4.19 1.68 36.10
N LEU A 474 -3.57 0.63 36.65
CA LEU A 474 -2.20 0.67 37.17
C LEU A 474 -1.16 0.31 36.11
N TYR A 475 -1.45 -0.64 35.21
CA TYR A 475 -0.52 -1.11 34.19
C TYR A 475 -1.22 -1.51 32.88
N PRO A 476 -1.73 -0.52 32.10
CA PRO A 476 -2.57 -0.74 30.93
C PRO A 476 -2.02 -1.79 29.93
N ASP A 477 -0.74 -1.73 29.61
CA ASP A 477 -0.11 -2.62 28.62
C ASP A 477 -0.20 -4.11 28.98
N ALA A 478 -0.20 -4.42 30.27
CA ALA A 478 -0.37 -5.79 30.77
C ALA A 478 -1.85 -6.22 30.86
N SER A 479 -2.78 -5.26 30.79
CA SER A 479 -4.22 -5.51 30.97
C SER A 479 -4.90 -6.10 29.75
N TRP A 480 -4.41 -5.82 28.52
CA TRP A 480 -5.05 -6.19 27.26
C TRP A 480 -5.52 -7.66 27.16
N PRO A 481 -4.77 -8.66 27.70
CA PRO A 481 -5.22 -10.06 27.75
C PRO A 481 -6.43 -10.37 28.62
N TYR A 482 -6.68 -9.54 29.63
CA TYR A 482 -7.67 -9.78 30.67
C TYR A 482 -8.95 -8.97 30.49
N ILE A 483 -8.94 -7.97 29.61
CA ILE A 483 -10.12 -7.14 29.31
C ILE A 483 -11.26 -8.03 28.79
N PRO A 484 -12.52 -7.84 29.24
CA PRO A 484 -13.66 -8.67 28.83
C PRO A 484 -13.86 -8.71 27.32
N VAL A 485 -14.17 -9.89 26.77
CA VAL A 485 -14.61 -10.03 25.37
C VAL A 485 -16.14 -9.86 25.35
N GLY A 486 -16.65 -9.12 24.38
CA GLY A 486 -18.08 -8.99 24.12
C GLY A 486 -18.74 -7.76 24.72
N ASP A 487 -20.06 -7.85 24.92
CA ASP A 487 -20.93 -6.73 25.30
C ASP A 487 -20.85 -6.44 26.82
N ASN A 488 -19.66 -6.12 27.33
CA ASN A 488 -19.48 -5.76 28.74
C ASN A 488 -19.96 -4.32 29.01
N PRO A 489 -20.69 -4.05 30.13
CA PRO A 489 -21.16 -2.70 30.48
C PRO A 489 -20.05 -1.64 30.55
N PHE A 490 -18.80 -2.05 30.83
CA PHE A 490 -17.64 -1.18 30.81
C PHE A 490 -17.47 -0.43 29.49
N TYR A 491 -17.73 -1.10 28.36
CA TYR A 491 -17.58 -0.49 27.03
C TYR A 491 -18.66 0.55 26.76
N GLU A 492 -19.85 0.42 27.33
CA GLU A 492 -20.91 1.45 27.25
C GLU A 492 -20.54 2.70 28.05
N VAL A 493 -19.94 2.54 29.23
CA VAL A 493 -19.41 3.68 30.00
C VAL A 493 -18.32 4.42 29.20
N VAL A 494 -17.41 3.67 28.59
CA VAL A 494 -16.36 4.22 27.71
C VAL A 494 -16.98 4.93 26.50
N LYS A 495 -17.94 4.30 25.82
CA LYS A 495 -18.68 4.87 24.68
C LYS A 495 -19.31 6.22 25.03
N ASN A 496 -20.00 6.30 26.16
CA ASN A 496 -20.67 7.53 26.62
C ASN A 496 -19.67 8.65 26.91
N LYS A 497 -18.52 8.32 27.52
CA LYS A 497 -17.47 9.32 27.76
C LYS A 497 -16.80 9.77 26.45
N LEU A 498 -16.56 8.88 25.50
CA LEU A 498 -16.03 9.26 24.17
C LEU A 498 -17.01 10.14 23.40
N ALA A 499 -18.31 9.85 23.47
CA ALA A 499 -19.34 10.65 22.81
C ALA A 499 -19.30 12.12 23.29
N ASN A 500 -18.96 12.36 24.56
CA ASN A 500 -18.78 13.72 25.08
C ASN A 500 -17.53 14.43 24.53
N HIS A 501 -16.51 13.69 24.10
CA HIS A 501 -15.30 14.26 23.50
C HIS A 501 -15.43 14.48 21.99
N PHE A 502 -16.35 13.74 21.36
CA PHE A 502 -16.59 13.76 19.92
C PHE A 502 -18.10 13.78 19.63
N PRO A 503 -18.82 14.86 19.97
CA PRO A 503 -20.28 14.92 19.97
C PRO A 503 -20.94 14.72 18.60
N LYS A 504 -20.19 14.87 17.50
CA LYS A 504 -20.68 14.66 16.13
C LYS A 504 -20.23 13.34 15.49
N MET A 505 -19.59 12.47 16.27
CA MET A 505 -19.16 11.14 15.84
C MET A 505 -20.07 10.06 16.43
N SER A 506 -20.33 9.01 15.66
CA SER A 506 -20.96 7.79 16.16
C SER A 506 -19.90 6.87 16.75
N ILE A 507 -19.95 6.65 18.07
CA ILE A 507 -19.07 5.70 18.73
C ILE A 507 -19.69 4.31 18.59
N LEU A 508 -19.09 3.42 17.80
CA LEU A 508 -19.62 2.10 17.52
C LEU A 508 -19.03 1.08 18.50
N ASN A 509 -19.89 0.51 19.33
CA ASN A 509 -19.56 -0.59 20.23
C ASN A 509 -20.41 -1.81 19.86
N ASN A 510 -19.93 -2.63 18.91
CA ASN A 510 -20.63 -3.82 18.42
C ASN A 510 -21.95 -3.48 17.69
N GLU A 511 -21.94 -2.32 17.04
CA GLU A 511 -23.07 -1.69 16.36
C GLU A 511 -22.69 -1.34 14.92
N ASP A 512 -23.69 -0.98 14.12
CA ASP A 512 -23.50 -0.55 12.74
C ASP A 512 -24.04 0.85 12.45
N LEU A 513 -23.43 1.48 11.44
CA LEU A 513 -23.80 2.78 10.93
C LEU A 513 -23.89 2.73 9.40
N TYR A 514 -24.97 3.28 8.85
CA TYR A 514 -25.12 3.44 7.41
C TYR A 514 -24.64 4.81 6.97
N TYR A 515 -23.73 4.84 6.00
CA TYR A 515 -23.30 6.07 5.36
C TYR A 515 -23.06 5.84 3.87
N LYS A 516 -23.75 6.63 3.03
CA LYS A 516 -23.65 6.59 1.56
C LYS A 516 -23.80 5.18 0.96
N GLY A 517 -24.79 4.42 1.43
CA GLY A 517 -25.10 3.08 0.90
C GLY A 517 -24.08 2.01 1.28
N ILE A 518 -23.34 2.22 2.36
CA ILE A 518 -22.39 1.28 2.94
C ILE A 518 -22.70 1.15 4.43
N ARG A 519 -22.73 -0.08 4.91
CA ARG A 519 -22.82 -0.38 6.34
C ARG A 519 -21.40 -0.46 6.91
N TYR A 520 -21.15 0.28 7.97
CA TYR A 520 -19.92 0.18 8.76
C TYR A 520 -20.25 -0.52 10.07
N VAL A 521 -19.65 -1.68 10.30
CA VAL A 521 -19.86 -2.44 11.55
C VAL A 521 -18.65 -2.24 12.44
N GLY A 522 -18.83 -1.54 13.56
CA GLY A 522 -17.78 -1.34 14.56
C GLY A 522 -17.75 -2.48 15.56
N LEU A 523 -16.63 -3.20 15.65
CA LEU A 523 -16.44 -4.27 16.63
C LEU A 523 -15.41 -3.87 17.69
N THR A 524 -15.82 -3.91 18.95
CA THR A 524 -14.94 -3.75 20.11
C THR A 524 -14.33 -5.10 20.45
N VAL A 525 -13.21 -5.41 19.80
CA VAL A 525 -12.51 -6.68 20.00
C VAL A 525 -11.24 -6.42 20.80
N PRO A 526 -11.04 -7.07 21.96
CA PRO A 526 -9.80 -6.91 22.72
C PRO A 526 -8.62 -7.48 21.95
N VAL A 527 -7.46 -6.83 22.08
CA VAL A 527 -6.24 -7.11 21.30
C VAL A 527 -5.64 -8.51 21.53
N ALA A 528 -6.02 -9.21 22.61
CA ALA A 528 -5.49 -10.54 22.92
C ALA A 528 -6.13 -11.69 22.12
N LEU A 529 -6.22 -11.49 20.82
CA LEU A 529 -6.84 -12.37 19.84
C LEU A 529 -6.21 -13.76 19.77
N VAL A 530 -4.97 -13.94 20.22
CA VAL A 530 -4.31 -15.25 20.23
C VAL A 530 -4.75 -16.09 21.43
N LYS A 531 -4.65 -15.54 22.65
CA LYS A 531 -4.90 -16.30 23.88
C LYS A 531 -6.38 -16.64 24.05
N ARG A 532 -7.26 -15.75 23.57
CA ARG A 532 -8.72 -15.89 23.67
C ARG A 532 -9.38 -15.98 22.29
N LYS A 533 -8.64 -16.50 21.31
CA LYS A 533 -9.06 -16.57 19.90
C LYS A 533 -10.46 -17.13 19.71
N THR A 534 -10.73 -18.29 20.30
CA THR A 534 -12.00 -18.98 20.14
C THR A 534 -13.15 -18.17 20.73
N GLU A 535 -12.94 -17.54 21.89
CA GLU A 535 -13.91 -16.67 22.53
C GLU A 535 -14.17 -15.41 21.70
N ALA A 536 -13.11 -14.74 21.23
CA ALA A 536 -13.22 -13.58 20.35
C ALA A 536 -13.93 -13.91 19.03
N GLN A 537 -13.63 -15.05 18.39
CA GLN A 537 -14.30 -15.46 17.15
C GLN A 537 -15.77 -15.84 17.37
N LYS A 538 -16.12 -16.48 18.49
CA LYS A 538 -17.52 -16.74 18.86
C LYS A 538 -18.30 -15.44 19.10
N PHE A 539 -17.67 -14.49 19.77
CA PHE A 539 -18.23 -13.17 19.96
C PHE A 539 -18.43 -12.44 18.63
N MET A 540 -17.40 -12.36 17.78
CA MET A 540 -17.50 -11.76 16.44
C MET A 540 -18.62 -12.40 15.61
N CYS A 541 -18.74 -13.73 15.66
CA CYS A 541 -19.83 -14.45 14.99
C CYS A 541 -21.20 -13.98 15.50
N SER A 542 -21.38 -13.92 16.82
CA SER A 542 -22.63 -13.50 17.45
C SER A 542 -22.99 -12.05 17.12
N ALA A 543 -22.01 -11.13 17.20
CA ALA A 543 -22.22 -9.72 16.87
C ALA A 543 -22.56 -9.52 15.39
N LEU A 544 -21.81 -10.15 14.48
CA LEU A 544 -22.06 -10.02 13.05
C LEU A 544 -23.38 -10.65 12.62
N LYS A 545 -23.82 -11.77 13.23
CA LYS A 545 -25.14 -12.35 12.96
C LYS A 545 -26.27 -11.38 13.29
N LYS A 546 -26.25 -10.76 14.47
CA LYS A 546 -27.25 -9.76 14.87
C LYS A 546 -27.40 -8.65 13.81
N VAL A 547 -26.29 -8.24 13.20
CA VAL A 547 -26.26 -7.21 12.15
C VAL A 547 -26.75 -7.74 10.79
N PHE A 548 -26.35 -8.94 10.39
CA PHE A 548 -26.66 -9.49 9.07
C PHE A 548 -28.00 -10.21 8.96
N ASP A 549 -28.58 -10.66 10.07
CA ASP A 549 -29.91 -11.28 10.11
C ASP A 549 -30.99 -10.29 9.61
N GLN A 550 -30.71 -8.99 9.66
CA GLN A 550 -31.60 -7.94 9.16
C GLN A 550 -31.44 -7.68 7.66
N ASP A 551 -30.21 -7.68 7.15
CA ASP A 551 -29.89 -7.50 5.74
C ASP A 551 -28.46 -7.95 5.43
N SER A 552 -28.33 -8.93 4.54
CA SER A 552 -27.08 -9.56 4.10
C SER A 552 -26.49 -8.96 2.82
N THR A 553 -27.22 -8.06 2.17
CA THR A 553 -26.94 -7.57 0.81
C THR A 553 -26.21 -6.23 0.79
N THR A 554 -26.41 -5.39 1.82
CA THR A 554 -25.73 -4.09 1.89
C THR A 554 -24.21 -4.26 1.92
N PRO A 555 -23.45 -3.56 1.05
CA PRO A 555 -21.99 -3.55 1.11
C PRO A 555 -21.50 -3.14 2.51
N THR A 556 -20.74 -4.02 3.14
CA THR A 556 -20.38 -3.89 4.56
C THR A 556 -18.87 -3.81 4.75
N VAL A 557 -18.43 -2.84 5.54
CA VAL A 557 -17.05 -2.68 6.00
C VAL A 557 -17.00 -2.95 7.50
N ILE A 558 -16.18 -3.91 7.92
CA ILE A 558 -15.96 -4.14 9.36
C ILE A 558 -14.82 -3.23 9.82
N VAL A 559 -15.05 -2.51 10.91
CA VAL A 559 -14.07 -1.62 11.54
C VAL A 559 -13.81 -2.14 12.94
N SER A 560 -12.55 -2.42 13.27
CA SER A 560 -12.16 -2.87 14.61
C SER A 560 -10.76 -2.36 14.91
N HIS A 561 -10.46 -1.93 16.13
CA HIS A 561 -9.08 -1.56 16.44
C HIS A 561 -8.16 -2.79 16.34
N ALA A 562 -8.52 -3.86 17.03
CA ALA A 562 -7.80 -5.12 16.93
C ALA A 562 -8.08 -5.81 15.57
N PRO A 563 -7.04 -6.29 14.86
CA PRO A 563 -7.20 -7.01 13.60
C PRO A 563 -7.91 -8.35 13.79
N LEU A 564 -8.99 -8.62 13.06
CA LEU A 564 -9.83 -9.81 13.29
C LEU A 564 -9.04 -11.14 13.32
N PHE A 565 -8.17 -11.36 12.33
CA PHE A 565 -7.27 -12.51 12.20
C PHE A 565 -6.28 -12.28 11.04
N ASN A 566 -5.24 -13.11 10.94
CA ASN A 566 -4.10 -12.93 10.05
C ASN A 566 -4.46 -12.80 8.58
N GLU A 567 -5.41 -13.60 8.09
CA GLU A 567 -5.88 -13.62 6.71
C GLU A 567 -6.43 -12.26 6.28
N LEU A 568 -6.98 -11.50 7.23
CA LEU A 568 -7.52 -10.16 7.04
C LEU A 568 -6.61 -9.07 7.64
N SER A 569 -5.31 -9.32 7.73
CA SER A 569 -4.34 -8.36 8.26
C SER A 569 -3.16 -8.13 7.33
N MET A 570 -2.55 -6.94 7.29
CA MET A 570 -1.34 -6.69 6.48
C MET A 570 -0.03 -7.25 7.07
N LEU A 571 -0.07 -8.00 8.17
CA LEU A 571 1.16 -8.56 8.73
C LEU A 571 1.76 -9.62 7.82
N SER A 572 3.07 -9.49 7.57
CA SER A 572 3.87 -10.55 6.95
C SER A 572 4.12 -11.67 7.97
N PRO A 573 4.12 -12.95 7.55
CA PRO A 573 4.56 -14.07 8.38
C PRO A 573 5.98 -13.92 8.96
N LYS A 574 6.80 -13.00 8.42
CA LYS A 574 8.15 -12.68 8.91
C LYS A 574 8.16 -11.61 10.02
N SER A 575 7.02 -11.01 10.35
CA SER A 575 6.93 -9.97 11.39
C SER A 575 7.07 -10.59 12.78
N LYS A 576 7.74 -9.89 13.70
CA LYS A 576 7.77 -10.29 15.12
C LYS A 576 6.39 -10.25 15.78
N SER A 577 5.51 -9.38 15.28
CA SER A 577 4.13 -9.27 15.74
C SER A 577 3.19 -10.29 15.08
N TYR A 578 3.67 -11.07 14.11
CA TYR A 578 2.86 -12.10 13.47
C TYR A 578 2.80 -13.34 14.35
N ASN A 579 1.59 -13.73 14.75
CA ASN A 579 1.36 -14.97 15.47
C ASN A 579 0.60 -15.94 14.56
N SER A 580 1.22 -17.08 14.22
CA SER A 580 0.65 -18.08 13.30
C SER A 580 -0.70 -18.65 13.76
N ASP A 581 -1.01 -18.59 15.05
CA ASP A 581 -2.22 -19.17 15.62
C ASP A 581 -3.42 -18.24 15.50
N ASN A 582 -3.21 -16.94 15.23
CA ASN A 582 -4.26 -15.93 15.01
C ASN A 582 -4.94 -16.05 13.64
N LYS A 583 -5.34 -17.26 13.26
CA LYS A 583 -6.06 -17.56 12.01
C LYS A 583 -7.55 -17.69 12.23
N CYS A 584 -8.37 -17.49 11.19
CA CYS A 584 -9.78 -17.83 11.26
C CYS A 584 -9.93 -19.34 11.51
N SER A 585 -10.51 -19.73 12.63
CA SER A 585 -10.67 -21.14 13.02
C SER A 585 -12.11 -21.57 13.20
N LEU A 586 -13.04 -20.61 13.29
CA LEU A 586 -14.47 -20.88 13.40
C LEU A 586 -15.10 -20.88 12.01
N GLU A 587 -15.54 -22.06 11.54
CA GLU A 587 -16.21 -22.23 10.25
C GLU A 587 -17.44 -21.32 10.11
N GLU A 588 -18.19 -21.17 11.20
CA GLU A 588 -19.36 -20.30 11.23
C GLU A 588 -19.03 -18.82 10.95
N LEU A 589 -17.89 -18.34 11.46
CA LEU A 589 -17.42 -16.98 11.18
C LEU A 589 -17.02 -16.87 9.70
N GLN A 590 -16.31 -17.85 9.15
CA GLN A 590 -16.00 -17.89 7.72
C GLN A 590 -17.27 -17.88 6.86
N ASN A 591 -18.31 -18.62 7.26
CA ASN A 591 -19.60 -18.67 6.57
C ASN A 591 -20.32 -17.31 6.57
N ILE A 592 -20.16 -16.50 7.63
CA ILE A 592 -20.68 -15.12 7.64
C ILE A 592 -20.02 -14.28 6.54
N PHE A 593 -18.69 -14.38 6.40
CA PHE A 593 -17.98 -13.67 5.33
C PHE A 593 -18.35 -14.19 3.93
N GLU A 594 -18.60 -15.49 3.79
CA GLU A 594 -19.01 -16.10 2.52
C GLU A 594 -20.42 -15.67 2.11
N LYS A 595 -21.38 -15.63 3.04
CA LYS A 595 -22.79 -15.37 2.73
C LYS A 595 -23.14 -13.88 2.61
N ASN A 596 -22.48 -13.01 3.36
CA ASN A 596 -22.86 -11.59 3.46
C ASN A 596 -21.98 -10.69 2.59
N ASN A 597 -22.49 -9.53 2.15
CA ASN A 597 -21.76 -8.60 1.27
C ASN A 597 -20.68 -7.78 2.01
N ILE A 598 -19.75 -8.47 2.68
CA ILE A 598 -18.58 -7.85 3.30
C ILE A 598 -17.58 -7.53 2.18
N ILE A 599 -17.21 -6.26 2.07
CA ILE A 599 -16.32 -5.76 1.00
C ILE A 599 -14.92 -5.42 1.52
N GLY A 600 -14.74 -5.28 2.83
CA GLY A 600 -13.42 -5.04 3.41
C GLY A 600 -13.43 -4.89 4.91
N VAL A 601 -12.21 -4.75 5.44
CA VAL A 601 -11.96 -4.52 6.86
C VAL A 601 -10.99 -3.37 7.07
N ILE A 602 -11.18 -2.63 8.16
CA ILE A 602 -10.30 -1.55 8.60
C ILE A 602 -9.87 -1.87 10.02
N HIS A 603 -8.57 -1.82 10.28
CA HIS A 603 -8.04 -2.04 11.61
C HIS A 603 -6.83 -1.19 12.00
N GLY A 604 -6.50 -1.21 13.27
CA GLY A 604 -5.33 -0.56 13.86
C GLY A 604 -4.31 -1.56 14.37
N HIS A 605 -3.66 -1.18 15.48
CA HIS A 605 -2.87 -1.99 16.41
C HIS A 605 -1.54 -2.53 15.91
N HIS A 606 -1.46 -2.95 14.64
CA HIS A 606 -0.26 -3.61 14.14
C HIS A 606 0.93 -2.68 13.93
N HIS A 607 0.71 -1.37 14.00
CA HIS A 607 1.75 -0.37 13.89
C HIS A 607 2.62 -0.55 12.62
N ILE A 608 2.00 -1.05 11.55
CA ILE A 608 2.73 -1.41 10.32
C ILE A 608 3.31 -0.12 9.74
N PRO A 609 4.65 -0.06 9.52
CA PRO A 609 5.23 1.11 8.89
C PRO A 609 4.57 1.33 7.54
N ALA A 610 4.07 2.53 7.26
CA ALA A 610 3.35 2.79 6.02
C ALA A 610 4.20 2.56 4.75
N SER A 611 5.52 2.38 4.89
CA SER A 611 6.43 1.88 3.84
C SER A 611 6.15 0.46 3.36
N LYS A 612 5.38 -0.32 4.13
CA LYS A 612 4.88 -1.64 3.74
C LYS A 612 3.49 -1.58 3.07
N GLY A 613 2.97 -0.37 2.81
CA GLY A 613 1.63 -0.09 2.33
C GLY A 613 0.66 0.26 3.47
N ARG A 614 -0.43 0.97 3.15
CA ARG A 614 -1.53 1.29 4.08
C ARG A 614 -2.77 0.41 3.85
N GLU A 615 -2.80 -0.27 2.72
CA GLU A 615 -3.87 -1.14 2.29
C GLU A 615 -3.37 -2.36 1.50
N LYS A 616 -4.19 -3.41 1.43
CA LYS A 616 -4.03 -4.53 0.49
C LYS A 616 -5.37 -5.14 0.10
N ILE A 617 -5.39 -5.91 -0.99
CA ILE A 617 -6.50 -6.80 -1.32
C ILE A 617 -6.11 -8.23 -0.92
N VAL A 618 -7.01 -8.95 -0.26
CA VAL A 618 -6.84 -10.36 0.14
C VAL A 618 -7.97 -11.21 -0.40
N ASP A 619 -7.70 -12.49 -0.67
CA ASP A 619 -8.73 -13.48 -0.91
C ASP A 619 -9.11 -14.14 0.43
N PHE A 620 -10.38 -14.06 0.83
CA PHE A 620 -10.92 -14.71 2.03
C PHE A 620 -12.39 -15.09 1.80
N ALA A 621 -12.80 -16.28 2.25
CA ALA A 621 -14.16 -16.80 2.09
C ALA A 621 -14.70 -16.68 0.64
N GLY A 622 -13.84 -17.00 -0.35
CA GLY A 622 -14.16 -16.92 -1.78
C GLY A 622 -14.18 -15.51 -2.38
N LYS A 623 -14.05 -14.47 -1.56
CA LYS A 623 -14.17 -13.06 -1.95
C LYS A 623 -12.84 -12.33 -1.91
N LYS A 624 -12.75 -11.25 -2.67
CA LYS A 624 -11.65 -10.29 -2.54
C LYS A 624 -12.05 -9.19 -1.60
N LEU A 625 -11.33 -9.04 -0.49
CA LEU A 625 -11.62 -8.04 0.53
C LEU A 625 -10.47 -7.03 0.55
N PHE A 626 -10.79 -5.76 0.68
CA PHE A 626 -9.75 -4.79 1.02
C PHE A 626 -9.46 -4.87 2.52
N VAL A 627 -8.20 -4.66 2.87
CA VAL A 627 -7.73 -4.59 4.25
C VAL A 627 -6.96 -3.28 4.36
N VAL A 628 -7.37 -2.43 5.30
CA VAL A 628 -6.65 -1.20 5.66
C VAL A 628 -6.12 -1.37 7.06
N CYS A 629 -4.84 -1.05 7.30
CA CYS A 629 -4.39 -0.96 8.68
C CYS A 629 -3.28 -0.02 9.08
N SER A 630 -3.42 0.44 10.33
CA SER A 630 -2.53 1.37 11.03
C SER A 630 -2.16 2.59 10.21
N ILE A 631 -3.10 3.55 10.15
CA ILE A 631 -2.91 4.83 9.49
C ILE A 631 -2.54 5.89 10.53
N TYR A 632 -1.25 5.97 10.83
CA TYR A 632 -0.69 6.94 11.76
C TYR A 632 -0.99 8.39 11.34
N SER A 633 -1.68 9.13 12.18
CA SER A 633 -2.08 10.50 11.87
C SER A 633 -1.07 11.58 12.25
N LYS A 634 -0.06 11.26 13.08
CA LYS A 634 0.93 12.26 13.50
C LYS A 634 1.78 12.79 12.34
N ILE A 635 1.87 12.06 11.23
CA ILE A 635 2.71 12.42 10.07
C ILE A 635 1.90 12.46 8.76
N ASN A 636 0.70 11.86 8.74
CA ASN A 636 -0.16 11.73 7.56
C ASN A 636 -1.59 12.17 7.89
N THR A 637 -2.27 12.86 6.98
CA THR A 637 -3.62 13.39 7.22
C THR A 637 -4.76 12.36 7.08
N GLY A 638 -4.43 11.12 6.69
CA GLY A 638 -5.35 9.97 6.64
C GLY A 638 -5.44 9.32 5.25
N LEU A 639 -6.26 8.27 5.12
CA LEU A 639 -6.46 7.52 3.87
C LEU A 639 -7.87 7.77 3.29
N GLU A 640 -7.98 8.00 1.99
CA GLU A 640 -9.27 8.07 1.28
C GLU A 640 -9.83 6.66 1.01
N LEU A 641 -10.89 6.28 1.72
CA LEU A 641 -11.51 4.96 1.59
C LEU A 641 -12.41 4.83 0.35
N LYS A 642 -13.00 5.94 -0.13
CA LYS A 642 -13.95 5.91 -1.26
C LYS A 642 -13.36 5.17 -2.46
N ASN A 643 -12.09 5.42 -2.75
CA ASN A 643 -11.33 4.80 -3.84
C ASN A 643 -11.22 3.27 -3.69
N LEU A 644 -11.02 2.78 -2.46
CA LEU A 644 -10.92 1.34 -2.17
C LEU A 644 -12.26 0.63 -2.23
N ILE A 645 -13.31 1.24 -1.68
CA ILE A 645 -14.69 0.73 -1.79
C ILE A 645 -15.06 0.60 -3.26
N ASN A 646 -14.80 1.65 -4.04
CA ASN A 646 -15.04 1.65 -5.46
C ASN A 646 -14.30 0.49 -6.11
N ARG A 647 -12.98 0.42 -5.96
CA ARG A 647 -12.17 -0.69 -6.50
C ARG A 647 -12.72 -2.08 -6.14
N ASN A 648 -13.11 -2.31 -4.88
CA ASN A 648 -13.55 -3.62 -4.40
C ASN A 648 -14.95 -4.03 -4.91
N LYS A 649 -15.93 -3.11 -4.91
CA LYS A 649 -17.27 -3.35 -5.51
C LYS A 649 -17.14 -3.84 -6.95
N LYS A 650 -16.11 -3.37 -7.67
CA LYS A 650 -15.84 -3.75 -9.06
C LYS A 650 -15.08 -5.07 -9.23
N GLU A 651 -14.36 -5.58 -8.23
CA GLU A 651 -13.66 -6.89 -8.29
C GLU A 651 -14.58 -8.06 -7.87
N ASN A 652 -15.48 -7.87 -6.90
CA ASN A 652 -16.37 -8.94 -6.41
C ASN A 652 -17.58 -9.22 -7.33
N GLN A 653 -18.03 -8.24 -8.12
CA GLN A 653 -19.08 -8.48 -9.13
C GLN A 653 -18.59 -9.36 -10.28
N VAL A 654 -17.30 -9.27 -10.66
CA VAL A 654 -16.69 -10.13 -11.71
C VAL A 654 -16.67 -11.60 -11.27
N LYS A 655 -16.33 -11.88 -10.01
CA LYS A 655 -16.37 -13.25 -9.46
C LYS A 655 -17.79 -13.80 -9.30
N HIS A 656 -18.80 -12.98 -9.03
CA HIS A 656 -20.19 -13.47 -8.95
C HIS A 656 -20.73 -13.90 -10.32
N PHE A 657 -20.27 -13.27 -11.41
CA PHE A 657 -20.52 -13.72 -12.79
C PHE A 657 -19.68 -14.97 -13.17
N GLU A 658 -18.44 -15.10 -12.68
CA GLU A 658 -17.62 -16.30 -12.86
C GLU A 658 -18.09 -17.50 -12.03
N SER A 659 -18.61 -17.29 -10.82
CA SER A 659 -19.17 -18.34 -9.97
C SER A 659 -20.54 -18.78 -10.47
N ASN A 660 -21.35 -17.89 -11.04
CA ASN A 660 -22.57 -18.27 -11.77
C ASN A 660 -22.27 -18.99 -13.09
N LYS A 661 -21.14 -18.70 -13.76
CA LYS A 661 -20.62 -19.53 -14.87
C LYS A 661 -20.12 -20.91 -14.41
N LYS A 662 -19.69 -21.07 -13.16
CA LYS A 662 -19.30 -22.37 -12.57
C LYS A 662 -20.47 -23.15 -11.95
N ALA A 663 -21.54 -22.47 -11.54
CA ALA A 663 -22.78 -23.08 -11.04
C ALA A 663 -23.71 -23.54 -12.18
N LEU A 664 -23.57 -22.97 -13.39
CA LEU A 664 -23.91 -23.64 -14.63
C LEU A 664 -22.82 -24.67 -14.94
N VAL A 665 -22.87 -25.81 -14.26
CA VAL A 665 -22.33 -27.06 -14.83
C VAL A 665 -23.17 -27.33 -16.08
N VAL A 666 -22.72 -26.74 -17.17
CA VAL A 666 -23.02 -27.19 -18.52
C VAL A 666 -22.71 -28.68 -18.51
N LYS A 667 -23.74 -29.52 -18.65
CA LYS A 667 -23.57 -30.85 -19.23
C LYS A 667 -22.68 -30.63 -20.44
N LYS A 668 -21.42 -31.08 -20.36
CA LYS A 668 -20.47 -30.92 -21.45
C LYS A 668 -21.05 -31.71 -22.61
N GLU A 669 -21.76 -31.04 -23.52
CA GLU A 669 -22.29 -31.67 -24.71
C GLU A 669 -21.10 -32.28 -25.43
N VAL A 670 -21.14 -33.60 -25.56
CA VAL A 670 -20.20 -34.34 -26.37
C VAL A 670 -20.56 -33.97 -27.79
N ASN A 671 -19.73 -33.16 -28.45
CA ASN A 671 -19.94 -32.87 -29.87
C ASN A 671 -19.80 -34.19 -30.65
N ILE A 672 -20.94 -34.72 -31.09
CA ILE A 672 -21.05 -35.84 -32.02
C ILE A 672 -21.34 -35.22 -33.38
N TYR A 673 -20.47 -35.47 -34.35
CA TYR A 673 -20.62 -34.96 -35.72
C TYR A 673 -21.29 -36.02 -36.59
N ASP A 674 -22.22 -35.59 -37.44
CA ASP A 674 -22.80 -36.47 -38.45
C ASP A 674 -22.00 -36.43 -39.76
N TYR A 675 -22.35 -37.28 -40.72
CA TYR A 675 -21.63 -37.35 -42.00
C TYR A 675 -21.91 -36.18 -42.95
N ASN A 676 -22.89 -35.33 -42.63
CA ASN A 676 -23.25 -34.17 -43.44
C ASN A 676 -22.56 -32.89 -42.93
N THR A 677 -21.92 -32.96 -41.76
CA THR A 677 -21.19 -31.83 -41.18
C THR A 677 -19.97 -31.49 -42.05
N PRO A 678 -19.81 -30.24 -42.52
CA PRO A 678 -18.64 -29.83 -43.29
C PRO A 678 -17.34 -30.07 -42.51
N ILE A 679 -16.32 -30.65 -43.15
CA ILE A 679 -15.07 -31.03 -42.46
C ILE A 679 -14.36 -29.83 -41.84
N GLU A 680 -14.50 -28.65 -42.46
CA GLU A 680 -13.93 -27.39 -42.00
C GLU A 680 -14.50 -26.96 -40.63
N GLU A 681 -15.67 -27.50 -40.27
CA GLU A 681 -16.38 -27.26 -39.01
C GLU A 681 -16.12 -28.38 -37.98
N ILE A 682 -15.39 -29.44 -38.33
CA ILE A 682 -15.10 -30.58 -37.44
C ILE A 682 -13.68 -30.43 -36.87
N PRO A 683 -13.52 -29.98 -35.60
CA PRO A 683 -12.21 -29.81 -34.99
C PRO A 683 -11.52 -31.16 -34.82
N ASN A 684 -10.20 -31.18 -35.00
CA ASN A 684 -9.35 -32.39 -34.89
C ASN A 684 -9.49 -33.38 -36.06
N LEU A 685 -10.20 -33.02 -37.14
CA LEU A 685 -10.26 -33.77 -38.38
C LEU A 685 -9.72 -32.90 -39.53
N TYR A 686 -8.81 -33.45 -40.33
CA TYR A 686 -8.11 -32.69 -41.38
C TYR A 686 -8.03 -33.48 -42.68
N ARG A 687 -8.00 -32.77 -43.81
CA ARG A 687 -7.64 -33.32 -45.13
C ARG A 687 -6.11 -33.27 -45.28
N GLU A 688 -5.49 -34.42 -45.51
CA GLU A 688 -4.03 -34.55 -45.69
C GLU A 688 -3.76 -35.30 -47.00
N MET A 689 -3.04 -34.68 -47.94
CA MET A 689 -2.58 -35.35 -49.15
C MET A 689 -1.36 -36.22 -48.81
N LYS A 690 -1.42 -37.52 -49.14
CA LYS A 690 -0.29 -38.44 -48.95
C LYS A 690 0.01 -39.18 -50.25
N GLY A 691 1.03 -38.72 -50.96
CA GLY A 691 1.21 -39.05 -52.38
C GLY A 691 0.05 -38.46 -53.19
N GLU A 692 -0.49 -39.22 -54.14
CA GLU A 692 -1.62 -38.80 -54.98
C GLU A 692 -3.00 -39.07 -54.36
N LYS A 693 -3.06 -39.60 -53.13
CA LYS A 693 -4.33 -39.95 -52.48
C LYS A 693 -4.65 -39.00 -51.34
N LEU A 694 -5.86 -38.44 -51.37
CA LEU A 694 -6.44 -37.68 -50.27
C LEU A 694 -6.76 -38.62 -49.10
N LYS A 695 -6.32 -38.26 -47.90
CA LYS A 695 -6.64 -38.96 -46.64
C LYS A 695 -7.29 -38.01 -45.65
N PHE A 696 -8.10 -38.58 -44.76
CA PHE A 696 -8.75 -37.87 -43.66
C PHE A 696 -8.05 -38.26 -42.36
N THR A 697 -7.40 -37.29 -41.71
CA THR A 697 -6.58 -37.51 -40.53
C THR A 697 -7.29 -36.97 -39.30
N VAL A 698 -7.55 -37.85 -38.33
CA VAL A 698 -8.01 -37.47 -36.99
C VAL A 698 -6.79 -37.31 -36.09
N GLU A 699 -6.68 -36.19 -35.39
CA GLU A 699 -5.62 -35.94 -34.43
C GLU A 699 -6.13 -35.26 -33.16
N LYS A 700 -6.21 -35.99 -32.06
CA LYS A 700 -6.71 -35.49 -30.78
C LYS A 700 -5.80 -35.90 -29.62
N THR A 701 -5.60 -35.01 -28.65
CA THR A 701 -4.85 -35.32 -27.42
C THR A 701 -5.83 -35.51 -26.26
N ILE A 702 -5.79 -36.68 -25.61
CA ILE A 702 -6.65 -37.03 -24.47
C ILE A 702 -5.74 -37.40 -23.29
N LYS A 703 -5.88 -36.68 -22.16
CA LYS A 703 -5.09 -36.90 -20.92
C LYS A 703 -3.57 -37.01 -21.18
N GLY A 704 -3.05 -36.15 -22.06
CA GLY A 704 -1.62 -36.11 -22.40
C GLY A 704 -1.16 -37.15 -23.43
N LYS A 705 -2.03 -38.08 -23.87
CA LYS A 705 -1.71 -39.06 -24.92
C LYS A 705 -2.30 -38.61 -26.26
N ARG A 706 -1.47 -38.56 -27.31
CA ARG A 706 -1.85 -38.16 -28.67
C ARG A 706 -2.40 -39.35 -29.45
N TYR A 707 -3.61 -39.24 -29.96
CA TYR A 707 -4.26 -40.20 -30.83
C TYR A 707 -4.30 -39.60 -32.25
N ARG A 708 -3.52 -40.20 -33.17
CA ARG A 708 -3.50 -39.80 -34.58
C ARG A 708 -3.75 -41.01 -35.47
N LYS A 709 -4.81 -40.98 -36.29
CA LYS A 709 -5.14 -42.06 -37.23
C LYS A 709 -5.67 -41.48 -38.54
N ARG A 710 -5.41 -42.18 -39.65
CA ARG A 710 -5.76 -41.74 -41.01
C ARG A 710 -6.75 -42.71 -41.64
N PHE A 711 -7.64 -42.17 -42.46
CA PHE A 711 -8.73 -42.90 -43.09
C PHE A 711 -8.86 -42.51 -44.57
N ASP A 712 -9.41 -43.44 -45.34
CA ASP A 712 -9.61 -43.27 -46.79
C ASP A 712 -10.97 -42.64 -47.10
N LYS A 713 -11.91 -42.73 -46.15
CA LYS A 713 -13.25 -42.17 -46.23
C LYS A 713 -13.50 -41.27 -45.02
N ILE A 714 -14.14 -40.13 -45.26
CA ILE A 714 -14.43 -39.14 -44.22
C ILE A 714 -15.34 -39.69 -43.11
N ASN A 715 -16.35 -40.51 -43.46
CA ASN A 715 -17.29 -41.08 -42.49
C ASN A 715 -16.58 -41.93 -41.44
N LEU A 716 -15.60 -42.76 -41.84
CA LEU A 716 -14.80 -43.57 -40.91
C LEU A 716 -13.93 -42.72 -39.98
N ALA A 717 -13.48 -41.56 -40.46
CA ALA A 717 -12.73 -40.61 -39.65
C ALA A 717 -13.63 -39.90 -38.64
N ILE A 718 -14.85 -39.55 -39.04
CA ILE A 718 -15.89 -38.97 -38.16
C ILE A 718 -16.30 -39.97 -37.07
N ASP A 719 -16.55 -41.23 -37.42
CA ASP A 719 -16.88 -42.29 -36.46
C ASP A 719 -15.80 -42.44 -35.39
N TYR A 720 -14.54 -42.51 -35.81
CA TYR A 720 -13.41 -42.64 -34.90
C TYR A 720 -13.22 -41.40 -34.02
N LEU A 721 -13.46 -40.20 -34.54
CA LEU A 721 -13.42 -38.97 -33.73
C LEU A 721 -14.55 -38.93 -32.71
N ASN A 722 -15.76 -39.37 -33.08
CA ASN A 722 -16.90 -39.46 -32.17
C ASN A 722 -16.65 -40.49 -31.06
N GLU A 723 -16.04 -41.63 -31.36
CA GLU A 723 -15.60 -42.62 -30.35
C GLU A 723 -14.57 -42.00 -29.37
N LEU A 724 -13.62 -41.22 -29.87
CA LEU A 724 -12.67 -40.46 -29.05
C LEU A 724 -13.32 -39.30 -28.26
N ASN A 725 -14.48 -38.79 -28.68
CA ASN A 725 -15.26 -37.80 -27.95
C ASN A 725 -16.10 -38.44 -26.83
N GLN A 726 -16.68 -39.60 -27.09
CA GLN A 726 -17.47 -40.36 -26.11
C GLN A 726 -16.58 -40.96 -25.00
N SER A 727 -15.39 -41.47 -25.34
CA SER A 727 -14.43 -41.96 -24.34
C SER A 727 -13.87 -40.88 -23.41
N THR A 728 -14.04 -39.60 -23.75
CA THR A 728 -13.73 -38.46 -22.86
C THR A 728 -14.86 -38.07 -21.89
N SER A 729 -16.05 -38.67 -22.03
CA SER A 729 -17.26 -38.35 -21.25
C SER A 729 -17.45 -39.22 -19.99
N ILE A 730 -16.71 -40.32 -19.84
CA ILE A 730 -16.87 -41.24 -18.69
C ILE A 730 -15.81 -40.93 -17.63
N LYS A 731 -16.12 -39.96 -16.77
CA LYS A 731 -15.82 -39.82 -15.32
C LYS A 731 -15.87 -38.35 -14.89
#